data_AF-A0A251ZVA0-F1
#
_entry.id   AF-A0A251ZVA0-F1
#
_cell.length_a   1.000
_cell.length_b   1.000
_cell.length_c   1.000
_cell.angle_alpha   90.00
_cell.angle_beta   90.00
_cell.angle_gamma   90.00
#
_symmetry.space_group_name_H-M   'P 1'
#
loop_
_entity.id
_entity.type
_entity.pdbx_description
1 polymer ?
#
loop_
_entity_poly.entity_id
_entity_poly.type
_entity_poly.pdbx_seq_one_letter_code
_entity_poly.pdbx_strand_id
1 'polypeptide(L)'
;MNSGATVNNVIVSSGGTQIVNAGAITSGTIIYDGANVTISNGATDSAATIYGTQYVYGRTDYATVDGGTQQVTDANGITTYTTVINGGVQTITSSARSLYTTIVSGTQLVQNDAIAVLTTVSNGNQIVINGGITWNTTLYGNGVQDIQSGGNASGTSISAGGTQIANSGGIASNTTIYEGGNQSINSGATAIDTTISLGGQQIINDGGIAQNTTIQSGGTLIISSGGQLAGTNTVSNGGTLTINSGGQLTGTATIENGGTISLYPDTGGTINLEGNNNTGIIISGLESGGEVTTVITTINGFTGSNAGDSDSIKLVGIDTKDVTSVDYVDANGNASDDHVTFTLTNGNKITLNIIGAKDAGYTLSTSSDGSLVYEVCFLPGTMIKTPSGERPVEDIQINDEVITFDWKNNQNTVSKIKWVGSKTINVKQSPHDDEAGYPVRILKNAISESVPHKDLLVTPEHCLFFDGKFIPVRMLVNHQTIYYDKTIKSYTYYHIETENHSVIYSDGMLTESYLDTGNRGVFVQHGKCALFQRTLKAKNWEHDSAAELTVDRSIVEPIYHQISKRAEGLTHFNSRKKIIQTSTKDPNLYLITDTGLILTPHLNKQNKYIFTLPEDVKNIFIHSRTSRPCDTIGSFVDDRRQLGLLIGNVYIITKNQLYPITNHLSQQDLPGWDIVEQTPCRWTNGNAELNIETNSSSKQNKLLVIQVLSSSDYLLHNQESTIKHQIIA
;
A
#
# COMPACT_ATOMS: atom_id res chain seq x y z
N MET A 1 -21.11 -53.05 1.97
CA MET A 1 -20.25 -53.46 0.84
C MET A 1 -18.99 -54.06 1.41
N ASN A 2 -18.57 -55.23 0.93
CA ASN A 2 -17.40 -55.93 1.46
C ASN A 2 -16.11 -55.40 0.85
N SER A 3 -14.98 -55.68 1.48
CA SER A 3 -13.65 -55.27 1.00
C SER A 3 -13.42 -55.69 -0.46
N GLY A 4 -12.82 -54.80 -1.26
CA GLY A 4 -12.55 -55.00 -2.69
C GLY A 4 -13.74 -54.73 -3.62
N ALA A 5 -14.95 -54.47 -3.08
CA ALA A 5 -16.10 -54.13 -3.90
C ALA A 5 -15.99 -52.71 -4.46
N THR A 6 -16.30 -52.55 -5.75
CA THR A 6 -16.51 -51.25 -6.40
C THR A 6 -17.95 -51.17 -6.90
N VAL A 7 -18.70 -50.15 -6.47
CA VAL A 7 -20.11 -50.00 -6.85
C VAL A 7 -20.39 -48.56 -7.25
N ASN A 8 -21.19 -48.35 -8.29
CA ASN A 8 -21.50 -47.02 -8.80
C ASN A 8 -23.00 -46.75 -8.74
N ASN A 9 -23.37 -45.47 -8.58
CA ASN A 9 -24.73 -44.94 -8.67
C ASN A 9 -25.71 -45.62 -7.70
N VAL A 10 -25.27 -45.85 -6.46
CA VAL A 10 -26.12 -46.42 -5.42
C VAL A 10 -27.16 -45.39 -4.99
N ILE A 11 -28.44 -45.78 -4.97
CA ILE A 11 -29.52 -44.96 -4.44
C ILE A 11 -29.90 -45.50 -3.07
N VAL A 12 -29.75 -44.67 -2.03
CA VAL A 12 -30.18 -45.01 -0.67
C VAL A 12 -31.42 -44.19 -0.35
N SER A 13 -32.57 -44.87 -0.34
CA SER A 13 -33.88 -44.25 -0.09
C SER A 13 -34.13 -44.04 1.41
N SER A 14 -35.13 -43.22 1.76
CA SER A 14 -35.50 -42.92 3.15
C SER A 14 -35.64 -44.19 4.01
N GLY A 15 -35.06 -44.16 5.22
CA GLY A 15 -34.96 -45.30 6.13
C GLY A 15 -33.91 -46.35 5.74
N GLY A 16 -33.28 -46.22 4.57
CA GLY A 16 -32.22 -47.08 4.09
C GLY A 16 -30.86 -46.73 4.70
N THR A 17 -30.02 -47.75 4.82
CA THR A 17 -28.63 -47.62 5.30
C THR A 17 -27.67 -48.33 4.36
N GLN A 18 -26.57 -47.67 4.00
CA GLN A 18 -25.43 -48.29 3.32
C GLN A 18 -24.18 -48.18 4.19
N ILE A 19 -23.44 -49.28 4.34
CA ILE A 19 -22.13 -49.29 4.99
C ILE A 19 -21.07 -49.68 3.95
N VAL A 20 -20.08 -48.84 3.74
CA VAL A 20 -18.95 -49.05 2.84
C VAL A 20 -17.75 -49.46 3.68
N ASN A 21 -17.41 -50.76 3.67
CA ASN A 21 -16.34 -51.29 4.52
C ASN A 21 -14.95 -51.03 3.93
N ALA A 22 -13.92 -51.16 4.77
CA ALA A 22 -12.52 -50.96 4.39
C ALA A 22 -12.14 -51.68 3.08
N GLY A 23 -11.47 -50.96 2.18
CA GLY A 23 -11.07 -51.46 0.86
C GLY A 23 -12.18 -51.49 -0.19
N ALA A 24 -13.40 -51.07 0.15
CA ALA A 24 -14.47 -50.87 -0.83
C ALA A 24 -14.51 -49.41 -1.33
N ILE A 25 -14.93 -49.26 -2.58
CA ILE A 25 -15.07 -47.96 -3.26
C ILE A 25 -16.52 -47.85 -3.75
N THR A 26 -17.13 -46.69 -3.53
CA THR A 26 -18.40 -46.33 -4.16
C THR A 26 -18.29 -44.99 -4.86
N SER A 27 -19.13 -44.77 -5.87
CA SER A 27 -19.19 -43.47 -6.55
C SER A 27 -20.61 -43.16 -7.01
N GLY A 28 -20.96 -41.86 -7.06
CA GLY A 28 -22.27 -41.41 -7.51
C GLY A 28 -23.41 -41.78 -6.57
N THR A 29 -23.10 -42.02 -5.29
CA THR A 29 -24.11 -42.39 -4.29
C THR A 29 -25.11 -41.25 -4.09
N ILE A 30 -26.41 -41.51 -4.24
CA ILE A 30 -27.47 -40.55 -3.92
C ILE A 30 -28.11 -40.97 -2.60
N ILE A 31 -28.01 -40.09 -1.60
CA ILE A 31 -28.52 -40.32 -0.25
C ILE A 31 -29.75 -39.43 -0.08
N TYR A 32 -30.95 -40.03 -0.11
CA TYR A 32 -32.19 -39.28 0.08
C TYR A 32 -32.43 -38.90 1.56
N ASP A 33 -33.33 -37.96 1.80
CA ASP A 33 -33.72 -37.56 3.14
C ASP A 33 -34.18 -38.76 4.00
N GLY A 34 -33.75 -38.79 5.26
CA GLY A 34 -33.91 -39.92 6.18
C GLY A 34 -33.07 -41.16 5.88
N ALA A 35 -32.18 -41.14 4.88
CA ALA A 35 -31.24 -42.22 4.58
C ALA A 35 -29.84 -41.96 5.18
N ASN A 36 -29.10 -43.03 5.44
CA ASN A 36 -27.75 -42.96 6.02
C ASN A 36 -26.72 -43.74 5.20
N VAL A 37 -25.55 -43.14 4.99
CA VAL A 37 -24.38 -43.85 4.42
C VAL A 37 -23.18 -43.69 5.32
N THR A 38 -22.48 -44.80 5.62
CA THR A 38 -21.24 -44.79 6.39
C THR A 38 -20.07 -45.22 5.52
N ILE A 39 -19.07 -44.36 5.39
CA ILE A 39 -17.78 -44.63 4.76
C ILE A 39 -16.78 -44.98 5.85
N SER A 40 -16.54 -46.28 6.06
CA SER A 40 -15.62 -46.77 7.09
C SER A 40 -14.17 -46.39 6.80
N ASN A 41 -13.29 -46.48 7.81
CA ASN A 41 -11.86 -46.28 7.63
C ASN A 41 -11.31 -47.21 6.52
N GLY A 42 -10.48 -46.67 5.62
CA GLY A 42 -9.96 -47.37 4.45
C GLY A 42 -10.95 -47.56 3.30
N ALA A 43 -12.17 -47.03 3.40
CA ALA A 43 -13.13 -46.98 2.30
C ALA A 43 -13.12 -45.63 1.58
N THR A 44 -13.69 -45.58 0.37
CA THR A 44 -13.81 -44.34 -0.42
C THR A 44 -15.20 -44.19 -1.01
N ASP A 45 -15.74 -42.98 -0.96
CA ASP A 45 -16.88 -42.52 -1.77
C ASP A 45 -16.44 -41.38 -2.68
N SER A 46 -17.00 -41.25 -3.87
CA SER A 46 -16.67 -40.19 -4.81
C SER A 46 -17.91 -39.69 -5.52
N ALA A 47 -18.10 -38.37 -5.58
CA ALA A 47 -19.24 -37.73 -6.22
C ALA A 47 -20.61 -38.12 -5.63
N ALA A 48 -20.68 -38.27 -4.30
CA ALA A 48 -21.96 -38.49 -3.62
C ALA A 48 -22.83 -37.22 -3.65
N THR A 49 -24.15 -37.38 -3.77
CA THR A 49 -25.15 -36.31 -3.58
C THR A 49 -25.96 -36.60 -2.33
N ILE A 50 -25.97 -35.67 -1.38
CA ILE A 50 -26.35 -35.92 0.00
C ILE A 50 -27.53 -35.01 0.38
N TYR A 51 -28.74 -35.57 0.34
CA TYR A 51 -29.97 -35.00 0.91
C TYR A 51 -30.26 -35.57 2.31
N GLY A 52 -29.82 -36.80 2.59
CA GLY A 52 -29.85 -37.44 3.90
C GLY A 52 -28.56 -37.21 4.70
N THR A 53 -28.01 -38.26 5.31
CA THR A 53 -26.77 -38.17 6.10
C THR A 53 -25.66 -39.08 5.58
N GLN A 54 -24.43 -38.55 5.47
CA GLN A 54 -23.22 -39.33 5.23
C GLN A 54 -22.27 -39.22 6.43
N TYR A 55 -21.79 -40.34 6.94
CA TYR A 55 -20.74 -40.44 7.96
C TYR A 55 -19.43 -40.87 7.31
N VAL A 56 -18.36 -40.09 7.50
CA VAL A 56 -17.07 -40.29 6.83
C VAL A 56 -15.97 -40.52 7.87
N TYR A 57 -15.58 -41.79 8.02
CA TYR A 57 -14.39 -42.24 8.77
C TYR A 57 -13.21 -42.59 7.83
N GLY A 58 -13.50 -42.77 6.54
CA GLY A 58 -12.52 -42.97 5.47
C GLY A 58 -12.38 -41.73 4.60
N ARG A 59 -12.42 -41.91 3.28
CA ARG A 59 -12.24 -40.82 2.32
C ARG A 59 -13.51 -40.51 1.52
N THR A 60 -13.79 -39.24 1.28
CA THR A 60 -14.82 -38.83 0.33
C THR A 60 -14.36 -37.66 -0.54
N ASP A 61 -14.46 -37.81 -1.86
CA ASP A 61 -14.04 -36.79 -2.81
C ASP A 61 -15.22 -36.29 -3.66
N TYR A 62 -15.26 -34.98 -3.94
CA TYR A 62 -16.27 -34.35 -4.81
C TYR A 62 -17.73 -34.53 -4.36
N ALA A 63 -17.99 -34.72 -3.07
CA ALA A 63 -19.36 -34.83 -2.57
C ALA A 63 -20.12 -33.49 -2.68
N THR A 64 -21.41 -33.55 -2.94
CA THR A 64 -22.34 -32.41 -2.87
C THR A 64 -23.31 -32.63 -1.71
N VAL A 65 -23.25 -31.76 -0.70
CA VAL A 65 -24.17 -31.73 0.44
C VAL A 65 -25.30 -30.74 0.09
N ASP A 66 -26.45 -31.26 -0.31
CA ASP A 66 -27.58 -30.51 -0.85
C ASP A 66 -28.78 -30.65 0.09
N GLY A 67 -28.91 -29.71 1.04
CA GLY A 67 -29.90 -29.76 2.12
C GLY A 67 -29.68 -30.88 3.17
N GLY A 68 -28.82 -31.87 2.89
CA GLY A 68 -28.46 -32.95 3.80
C GLY A 68 -27.29 -32.64 4.73
N THR A 69 -26.70 -33.69 5.32
CA THR A 69 -25.61 -33.59 6.28
C THR A 69 -24.44 -34.52 5.93
N GLN A 70 -23.20 -34.00 5.98
CA GLN A 70 -21.97 -34.79 5.93
C GLN A 70 -21.20 -34.66 7.26
N GLN A 71 -21.06 -35.75 8.00
CA GLN A 71 -20.31 -35.84 9.25
C GLN A 71 -18.95 -36.49 8.98
N VAL A 72 -17.87 -35.71 8.97
CA VAL A 72 -16.49 -36.17 8.82
C VAL A 72 -15.84 -36.26 10.19
N THR A 73 -15.40 -37.45 10.58
CA THR A 73 -14.94 -37.74 11.93
C THR A 73 -13.75 -38.68 11.89
N ASP A 74 -12.97 -38.69 12.98
CA ASP A 74 -11.72 -39.46 13.14
C ASP A 74 -10.57 -38.87 12.31
N ALA A 75 -9.33 -39.04 12.78
CA ALA A 75 -8.13 -38.56 12.09
C ALA A 75 -7.96 -39.14 10.66
N ASN A 76 -8.61 -40.28 10.38
CA ASN A 76 -8.64 -40.90 9.05
C ASN A 76 -9.75 -40.36 8.14
N GLY A 77 -10.73 -39.64 8.72
CA GLY A 77 -11.80 -38.98 7.98
C GLY A 77 -11.27 -37.83 7.15
N ILE A 78 -11.29 -37.99 5.82
CA ILE A 78 -10.78 -36.98 4.88
C ILE A 78 -11.81 -36.69 3.81
N THR A 79 -12.11 -35.41 3.59
CA THR A 79 -12.87 -34.95 2.43
C THR A 79 -12.06 -34.05 1.52
N THR A 80 -12.25 -34.17 0.21
CA THR A 80 -11.70 -33.19 -0.75
C THR A 80 -12.78 -32.72 -1.73
N TYR A 81 -12.75 -31.43 -2.07
CA TYR A 81 -13.67 -30.81 -3.05
C TYR A 81 -15.16 -30.99 -2.72
N THR A 82 -15.52 -31.02 -1.43
CA THR A 82 -16.93 -31.03 -1.03
C THR A 82 -17.60 -29.71 -1.41
N THR A 83 -18.80 -29.76 -1.97
CA THR A 83 -19.64 -28.60 -2.24
C THR A 83 -20.85 -28.61 -1.31
N VAL A 84 -21.13 -27.51 -0.62
CA VAL A 84 -22.21 -27.39 0.38
C VAL A 84 -23.20 -26.32 -0.04
N ILE A 85 -24.46 -26.71 -0.28
CA ILE A 85 -25.50 -25.88 -0.90
C ILE A 85 -26.87 -26.11 -0.26
N ASN A 86 -27.80 -25.19 -0.53
CA ASN A 86 -29.22 -25.28 -0.21
C ASN A 86 -29.49 -25.63 1.26
N GLY A 87 -28.76 -25.01 2.19
CA GLY A 87 -28.86 -25.27 3.62
C GLY A 87 -28.18 -26.55 4.11
N GLY A 88 -27.46 -27.27 3.24
CA GLY A 88 -26.68 -28.45 3.62
C GLY A 88 -25.62 -28.13 4.68
N VAL A 89 -25.26 -29.14 5.47
CA VAL A 89 -24.32 -29.00 6.59
C VAL A 89 -23.19 -30.00 6.49
N GLN A 90 -21.95 -29.51 6.48
CA GLN A 90 -20.75 -30.34 6.64
C GLN A 90 -20.17 -30.12 8.04
N THR A 91 -20.04 -31.17 8.84
CA THR A 91 -19.36 -31.12 10.14
C THR A 91 -18.04 -31.86 10.07
N ILE A 92 -16.94 -31.22 10.42
CA ILE A 92 -15.62 -31.81 10.56
C ILE A 92 -15.26 -31.83 12.05
N THR A 93 -14.97 -33.00 12.59
CA THR A 93 -14.70 -33.19 14.03
C THR A 93 -13.61 -34.22 14.29
N SER A 94 -13.09 -34.24 15.51
CA SER A 94 -12.27 -35.33 16.04
C SER A 94 -11.00 -35.55 15.21
N SER A 95 -10.27 -34.46 14.96
CA SER A 95 -9.05 -34.40 14.15
C SER A 95 -9.18 -34.77 12.66
N ALA A 96 -10.41 -34.89 12.15
CA ALA A 96 -10.67 -35.09 10.73
C ALA A 96 -10.25 -33.89 9.86
N ARG A 97 -10.12 -34.11 8.55
CA ARG A 97 -9.65 -33.10 7.59
C ARG A 97 -10.62 -32.86 6.44
N SER A 98 -10.76 -31.60 6.04
CA SER A 98 -11.46 -31.21 4.82
C SER A 98 -10.61 -30.27 3.99
N LEU A 99 -10.47 -30.54 2.69
CA LEU A 99 -9.64 -29.77 1.78
C LEU A 99 -10.50 -29.26 0.61
N TYR A 100 -10.35 -27.98 0.26
CA TYR A 100 -11.00 -27.37 -0.91
C TYR A 100 -12.53 -27.38 -0.88
N THR A 101 -13.13 -27.27 0.31
CA THR A 101 -14.59 -27.20 0.44
C THR A 101 -15.12 -25.90 -0.15
N THR A 102 -16.17 -25.97 -0.95
CA THR A 102 -16.88 -24.81 -1.49
C THR A 102 -18.26 -24.69 -0.84
N ILE A 103 -18.51 -23.58 -0.16
CA ILE A 103 -19.78 -23.28 0.50
C ILE A 103 -20.49 -22.19 -0.31
N VAL A 104 -21.63 -22.54 -0.89
CA VAL A 104 -22.46 -21.58 -1.65
C VAL A 104 -23.59 -21.06 -0.80
N SER A 105 -24.40 -21.93 -0.21
CA SER A 105 -25.60 -21.54 0.58
C SER A 105 -25.87 -22.51 1.74
N GLY A 106 -24.83 -23.15 2.26
CA GLY A 106 -24.89 -24.04 3.42
C GLY A 106 -23.90 -23.67 4.50
N THR A 107 -23.58 -24.64 5.37
CA THR A 107 -22.73 -24.42 6.55
C THR A 107 -21.63 -25.48 6.65
N GLN A 108 -20.40 -25.06 6.92
CA GLN A 108 -19.34 -25.94 7.39
C GLN A 108 -19.07 -25.66 8.88
N LEU A 109 -19.14 -26.67 9.73
CA LEU A 109 -18.78 -26.62 11.15
C LEU A 109 -17.46 -27.35 11.35
N VAL A 110 -16.45 -26.67 11.91
CA VAL A 110 -15.12 -27.22 12.20
C VAL A 110 -14.88 -27.17 13.71
N GLN A 111 -14.65 -28.33 14.33
CA GLN A 111 -14.53 -28.46 15.78
C GLN A 111 -13.64 -29.63 16.24
N ASN A 112 -13.30 -29.69 17.52
CA ASN A 112 -12.59 -30.81 18.17
C ASN A 112 -11.31 -31.20 17.40
N ASP A 113 -10.37 -30.25 17.28
CA ASP A 113 -9.07 -30.39 16.60
C ASP A 113 -9.15 -30.72 15.10
N ALA A 114 -10.33 -30.61 14.49
CA ALA A 114 -10.51 -30.76 13.05
C ALA A 114 -9.82 -29.63 12.27
N ILE A 115 -9.40 -29.95 11.03
CA ILE A 115 -8.72 -29.01 10.15
C ILE A 115 -9.46 -28.86 8.83
N ALA A 116 -9.83 -27.63 8.47
CA ALA A 116 -10.29 -27.29 7.12
C ALA A 116 -9.26 -26.41 6.40
N VAL A 117 -8.94 -26.72 5.14
CA VAL A 117 -7.92 -25.99 4.36
C VAL A 117 -8.49 -25.56 3.03
N LEU A 118 -8.25 -24.30 2.66
CA LEU A 118 -8.66 -23.70 1.39
C LEU A 118 -10.19 -23.77 1.17
N THR A 119 -10.95 -23.60 2.25
CA THR A 119 -12.41 -23.45 2.15
C THR A 119 -12.75 -22.15 1.43
N THR A 120 -13.69 -22.19 0.50
CA THR A 120 -14.22 -21.01 -0.20
C THR A 120 -15.66 -20.79 0.19
N VAL A 121 -16.03 -19.58 0.63
CA VAL A 121 -17.38 -19.26 1.13
C VAL A 121 -17.93 -18.06 0.35
N SER A 122 -19.11 -18.20 -0.26
CA SER A 122 -19.69 -17.18 -1.14
C SER A 122 -21.06 -16.62 -0.69
N ASN A 123 -21.97 -17.42 -0.16
CA ASN A 123 -23.24 -16.98 0.46
C ASN A 123 -23.68 -17.91 1.60
N GLY A 124 -22.72 -18.58 2.24
CA GLY A 124 -22.95 -19.50 3.35
C GLY A 124 -22.02 -19.20 4.53
N ASN A 125 -21.90 -20.15 5.44
CA ASN A 125 -21.19 -19.95 6.71
C ASN A 125 -20.11 -21.01 6.94
N GLN A 126 -18.94 -20.58 7.40
CA GLN A 126 -17.96 -21.45 8.05
C GLN A 126 -17.89 -21.11 9.54
N ILE A 127 -18.23 -22.07 10.40
CA ILE A 127 -18.23 -21.92 11.86
C ILE A 127 -17.04 -22.69 12.43
N VAL A 128 -16.21 -22.04 13.23
CA VAL A 128 -14.96 -22.59 13.80
C VAL A 128 -15.00 -22.48 15.33
N ILE A 129 -15.04 -23.62 16.03
CA ILE A 129 -15.26 -23.67 17.50
C ILE A 129 -14.46 -24.80 18.15
N ASN A 130 -14.33 -24.80 19.48
CA ASN A 130 -13.87 -25.95 20.27
C ASN A 130 -12.59 -26.63 19.74
N GLY A 131 -11.52 -25.86 19.49
CA GLY A 131 -10.25 -26.37 18.94
C GLY A 131 -10.24 -26.58 17.43
N GLY A 132 -11.32 -26.26 16.71
CA GLY A 132 -11.35 -26.30 15.25
C GLY A 132 -10.35 -25.33 14.63
N ILE A 133 -9.71 -25.76 13.53
CA ILE A 133 -8.65 -25.00 12.84
C ILE A 133 -9.03 -24.82 11.37
N THR A 134 -8.89 -23.60 10.85
CA THR A 134 -9.06 -23.31 9.43
C THR A 134 -7.86 -22.59 8.85
N TRP A 135 -7.44 -22.97 7.64
CA TRP A 135 -6.31 -22.38 6.93
C TRP A 135 -6.69 -21.90 5.54
N ASN A 136 -6.34 -20.65 5.23
CA ASN A 136 -6.51 -20.03 3.91
C ASN A 136 -7.96 -20.06 3.42
N THR A 137 -8.92 -19.80 4.32
CA THR A 137 -10.32 -19.61 3.93
C THR A 137 -10.45 -18.37 3.05
N THR A 138 -11.18 -18.45 1.95
CA THR A 138 -11.53 -17.31 1.09
C THR A 138 -12.99 -16.93 1.26
N LEU A 139 -13.27 -15.67 1.58
CA LEU A 139 -14.60 -15.11 1.79
C LEU A 139 -14.90 -14.05 0.72
N TYR A 140 -16.04 -14.16 0.04
CA TYR A 140 -16.56 -13.13 -0.88
C TYR A 140 -18.09 -13.22 -0.94
N GLY A 141 -18.75 -12.30 -1.64
CA GLY A 141 -20.22 -12.31 -1.73
C GLY A 141 -20.84 -12.09 -0.35
N ASN A 142 -21.81 -12.89 0.07
CA ASN A 142 -22.33 -12.88 1.45
C ASN A 142 -21.69 -13.97 2.32
N GLY A 143 -20.48 -14.43 1.99
CA GLY A 143 -19.80 -15.50 2.71
C GLY A 143 -19.30 -15.05 4.08
N VAL A 144 -19.58 -15.85 5.12
CA VAL A 144 -19.22 -15.55 6.51
C VAL A 144 -18.30 -16.62 7.09
N GLN A 145 -17.25 -16.19 7.80
CA GLN A 145 -16.49 -17.04 8.73
C GLN A 145 -16.74 -16.57 10.16
N ASP A 146 -17.37 -17.41 10.98
CA ASP A 146 -17.64 -17.16 12.40
C ASP A 146 -16.69 -17.99 13.26
N ILE A 147 -15.80 -17.31 13.98
CA ILE A 147 -14.80 -17.92 14.84
C ILE A 147 -15.24 -17.71 16.29
N GLN A 148 -15.69 -18.76 16.96
CA GLN A 148 -16.18 -18.69 18.33
C GLN A 148 -15.18 -19.31 19.30
N SER A 149 -15.61 -19.53 20.55
CA SER A 149 -14.75 -19.99 21.64
C SER A 149 -13.90 -21.22 21.26
N GLY A 150 -12.58 -21.08 21.39
CA GLY A 150 -11.61 -22.11 21.08
C GLY A 150 -11.34 -22.34 19.59
N GLY A 151 -12.02 -21.62 18.69
CA GLY A 151 -11.78 -21.69 17.25
C GLY A 151 -10.55 -20.90 16.81
N ASN A 152 -9.83 -21.40 15.80
CA ASN A 152 -8.66 -20.75 15.23
C ASN A 152 -8.75 -20.68 13.70
N ALA A 153 -8.71 -19.46 13.14
CA ALA A 153 -8.56 -19.23 11.72
C ALA A 153 -7.20 -18.59 11.40
N SER A 154 -6.54 -19.08 10.35
CA SER A 154 -5.28 -18.51 9.87
C SER A 154 -5.26 -18.33 8.36
N GLY A 155 -4.73 -17.21 7.88
CA GLY A 155 -4.57 -16.96 6.44
C GLY A 155 -5.87 -16.61 5.71
N THR A 156 -6.92 -16.20 6.43
CA THR A 156 -8.22 -15.87 5.81
C THR A 156 -8.06 -14.69 4.85
N SER A 157 -8.56 -14.84 3.64
CA SER A 157 -8.65 -13.77 2.63
C SER A 157 -10.10 -13.30 2.51
N ILE A 158 -10.36 -12.03 2.78
CA ILE A 158 -11.70 -11.43 2.76
C ILE A 158 -11.79 -10.46 1.59
N SER A 159 -12.65 -10.72 0.62
CA SER A 159 -12.90 -9.86 -0.55
C SER A 159 -14.30 -9.28 -0.52
N ALA A 160 -14.68 -8.51 -1.54
CA ALA A 160 -15.96 -7.80 -1.64
C ALA A 160 -17.17 -8.59 -1.10
N GLY A 161 -17.79 -8.02 -0.06
CA GLY A 161 -18.96 -8.53 0.67
C GLY A 161 -18.67 -9.61 1.72
N GLY A 162 -17.52 -10.30 1.63
CA GLY A 162 -17.12 -11.31 2.59
C GLY A 162 -16.94 -10.72 3.99
N THR A 163 -17.26 -11.51 5.01
CA THR A 163 -17.18 -11.07 6.41
C THR A 163 -16.56 -12.14 7.31
N GLN A 164 -15.51 -11.78 8.06
CA GLN A 164 -14.99 -12.61 9.15
C GLN A 164 -15.40 -11.99 10.50
N ILE A 165 -15.96 -12.81 11.38
CA ILE A 165 -16.42 -12.40 12.71
C ILE A 165 -15.65 -13.25 13.73
N ALA A 166 -14.84 -12.60 14.56
CA ALA A 166 -14.21 -13.24 15.71
C ALA A 166 -15.02 -12.90 16.97
N ASN A 167 -15.55 -13.93 17.62
CA ASN A 167 -16.35 -13.87 18.83
C ASN A 167 -15.54 -14.34 20.06
N SER A 168 -16.11 -14.20 21.26
CA SER A 168 -15.43 -14.49 22.53
C SER A 168 -14.65 -15.83 22.52
N GLY A 169 -13.35 -15.76 22.78
CA GLY A 169 -12.42 -16.90 22.79
C GLY A 169 -12.00 -17.40 21.39
N GLY A 170 -12.45 -16.76 20.32
CA GLY A 170 -12.04 -17.02 18.94
C GLY A 170 -10.78 -16.25 18.56
N ILE A 171 -9.92 -16.88 17.75
CA ILE A 171 -8.64 -16.32 17.30
C ILE A 171 -8.60 -16.28 15.77
N ALA A 172 -8.40 -15.09 15.21
CA ALA A 172 -8.10 -14.88 13.80
C ALA A 172 -6.63 -14.45 13.65
N SER A 173 -5.88 -15.11 12.77
CA SER A 173 -4.46 -14.80 12.53
C SER A 173 -4.16 -14.64 11.03
N ASN A 174 -3.18 -13.82 10.68
CA ASN A 174 -2.72 -13.65 9.29
C ASN A 174 -3.87 -13.38 8.30
N THR A 175 -4.86 -12.58 8.72
CA THR A 175 -6.02 -12.27 7.87
C THR A 175 -5.67 -11.15 6.91
N THR A 176 -6.04 -11.27 5.64
CA THR A 176 -5.91 -10.20 4.64
C THR A 176 -7.28 -9.74 4.19
N ILE A 177 -7.54 -8.45 4.34
CA ILE A 177 -8.82 -7.82 4.00
C ILE A 177 -8.64 -6.98 2.74
N TYR A 178 -9.23 -7.41 1.62
CA TYR A 178 -9.23 -6.72 0.34
C TYR A 178 -10.46 -5.80 0.19
N GLU A 179 -10.53 -5.10 -0.95
CA GLU A 179 -11.61 -4.17 -1.29
C GLU A 179 -13.01 -4.73 -1.00
N GLY A 180 -13.76 -4.03 -0.15
CA GLY A 180 -15.13 -4.37 0.25
C GLY A 180 -15.25 -5.56 1.22
N GLY A 181 -14.14 -6.13 1.69
CA GLY A 181 -14.12 -7.15 2.74
C GLY A 181 -14.15 -6.53 4.14
N ASN A 182 -14.74 -7.25 5.10
CA ASN A 182 -14.89 -6.79 6.48
C ASN A 182 -14.42 -7.83 7.50
N GLN A 183 -13.70 -7.37 8.53
CA GLN A 183 -13.38 -8.17 9.72
C GLN A 183 -13.91 -7.47 10.98
N SER A 184 -14.64 -8.19 11.81
CA SER A 184 -15.20 -7.70 13.08
C SER A 184 -14.64 -8.49 14.25
N ILE A 185 -13.99 -7.80 15.19
CA ILE A 185 -13.40 -8.40 16.40
C ILE A 185 -14.26 -8.02 17.60
N ASN A 186 -15.00 -8.98 18.14
CA ASN A 186 -15.97 -8.76 19.21
C ASN A 186 -15.38 -9.03 20.60
N SER A 187 -16.16 -8.76 21.63
CA SER A 187 -15.78 -8.92 23.03
C SER A 187 -15.14 -10.28 23.34
N GLY A 188 -13.92 -10.26 23.86
CA GLY A 188 -13.13 -11.44 24.24
C GLY A 188 -12.49 -12.19 23.06
N ALA A 189 -12.57 -11.67 21.84
CA ALA A 189 -11.91 -12.23 20.66
C ALA A 189 -10.54 -11.58 20.39
N THR A 190 -9.68 -12.29 19.67
CA THR A 190 -8.34 -11.78 19.30
C THR A 190 -8.08 -11.90 17.80
N ALA A 191 -7.65 -10.80 17.18
CA ALA A 191 -7.01 -10.80 15.87
C ALA A 191 -5.50 -10.58 15.98
N ILE A 192 -4.70 -11.28 15.18
CA ILE A 192 -3.24 -11.21 15.18
C ILE A 192 -2.75 -11.12 13.73
N ASP A 193 -1.78 -10.25 13.46
CA ASP A 193 -1.12 -10.11 12.15
C ASP A 193 -2.14 -9.86 11.01
N THR A 194 -3.10 -8.97 11.25
CA THR A 194 -4.08 -8.60 10.22
C THR A 194 -3.46 -7.61 9.24
N THR A 195 -3.65 -7.86 7.95
CA THR A 195 -3.48 -6.87 6.89
C THR A 195 -4.83 -6.30 6.47
N ILE A 196 -4.87 -4.98 6.33
CA ILE A 196 -5.98 -4.28 5.68
C ILE A 196 -5.48 -3.58 4.40
N SER A 197 -5.95 -4.04 3.23
CA SER A 197 -5.63 -3.49 1.90
C SER A 197 -6.61 -2.41 1.45
N LEU A 198 -6.34 -1.80 0.28
CA LEU A 198 -7.19 -0.79 -0.34
C LEU A 198 -8.68 -1.18 -0.30
N GLY A 199 -9.50 -0.36 0.36
CA GLY A 199 -10.94 -0.55 0.49
C GLY A 199 -11.38 -1.66 1.45
N GLY A 200 -10.45 -2.33 2.13
CA GLY A 200 -10.73 -3.28 3.21
C GLY A 200 -10.94 -2.59 4.55
N GLN A 201 -11.70 -3.23 5.44
CA GLN A 201 -12.00 -2.69 6.77
C GLN A 201 -11.87 -3.73 7.89
N GLN A 202 -11.18 -3.36 8.96
CA GLN A 202 -11.25 -4.06 10.25
C GLN A 202 -11.90 -3.14 11.29
N ILE A 203 -12.81 -3.71 12.09
CA ILE A 203 -13.45 -3.06 13.22
C ILE A 203 -13.14 -3.85 14.50
N ILE A 204 -12.58 -3.17 15.49
CA ILE A 204 -12.40 -3.68 16.84
C ILE A 204 -13.53 -3.12 17.71
N ASN A 205 -14.44 -3.99 18.14
CA ASN A 205 -15.57 -3.64 18.98
C ASN A 205 -15.20 -3.69 20.47
N ASP A 206 -16.14 -3.28 21.32
CA ASP A 206 -15.99 -3.31 22.78
C ASP A 206 -15.51 -4.69 23.29
N GLY A 207 -14.41 -4.68 24.04
CA GLY A 207 -13.72 -5.85 24.58
C GLY A 207 -12.98 -6.73 23.55
N GLY A 208 -12.97 -6.36 22.28
CA GLY A 208 -12.18 -7.03 21.24
C GLY A 208 -10.73 -6.56 21.24
N ILE A 209 -9.80 -7.43 20.83
CA ILE A 209 -8.36 -7.13 20.80
C ILE A 209 -7.79 -7.44 19.42
N ALA A 210 -7.11 -6.49 18.78
CA ALA A 210 -6.24 -6.79 17.63
C ALA A 210 -4.77 -6.54 17.98
N GLN A 211 -3.88 -7.27 17.32
CA GLN A 211 -2.43 -7.19 17.52
C GLN A 211 -1.70 -7.22 16.19
N ASN A 212 -0.63 -6.43 16.08
CA ASN A 212 0.28 -6.42 14.94
C ASN A 212 -0.43 -6.17 13.59
N THR A 213 -1.34 -5.20 13.57
CA THR A 213 -2.11 -4.88 12.38
C THR A 213 -1.28 -3.99 11.44
N THR A 214 -1.22 -4.37 10.16
CA THR A 214 -0.71 -3.52 9.08
C THR A 214 -1.87 -2.93 8.29
N ILE A 215 -1.94 -1.60 8.25
CA ILE A 215 -2.95 -0.84 7.51
C ILE A 215 -2.27 -0.23 6.30
N GLN A 216 -2.59 -0.77 5.13
CA GLN A 216 -2.02 -0.38 3.85
C GLN A 216 -2.72 0.85 3.25
N SER A 217 -2.21 1.40 2.13
CA SER A 217 -2.84 2.52 1.43
C SER A 217 -4.31 2.24 1.09
N GLY A 218 -5.19 3.12 1.57
CA GLY A 218 -6.63 3.03 1.44
C GLY A 218 -7.30 1.92 2.28
N GLY A 219 -6.56 1.20 3.12
CA GLY A 219 -7.09 0.32 4.15
C GLY A 219 -7.53 1.11 5.39
N THR A 220 -8.53 0.60 6.11
CA THR A 220 -9.09 1.28 7.28
C THR A 220 -9.20 0.36 8.50
N LEU A 221 -8.59 0.75 9.63
CA LEU A 221 -8.83 0.17 10.94
C LEU A 221 -9.66 1.15 11.80
N ILE A 222 -10.75 0.65 12.39
CA ILE A 222 -11.57 1.40 13.36
C ILE A 222 -11.55 0.69 14.70
N ILE A 223 -11.14 1.40 15.75
CA ILE A 223 -11.26 0.98 17.15
C ILE A 223 -12.46 1.70 17.76
N SER A 224 -13.47 0.93 18.15
CA SER A 224 -14.64 1.44 18.87
C SER A 224 -14.34 1.63 20.35
N SER A 225 -15.25 2.30 21.06
CA SER A 225 -15.18 2.41 22.52
C SER A 225 -15.06 1.03 23.18
N GLY A 226 -14.10 0.87 24.09
CA GLY A 226 -13.78 -0.39 24.77
C GLY A 226 -12.97 -1.40 23.93
N GLY A 227 -12.74 -1.14 22.64
CA GLY A 227 -11.85 -1.94 21.80
C GLY A 227 -10.38 -1.63 22.05
N GLN A 228 -9.50 -2.60 21.76
CA GLN A 228 -8.07 -2.50 22.04
C GLN A 228 -7.19 -2.89 20.84
N LEU A 229 -6.21 -2.06 20.52
CA LEU A 229 -5.10 -2.38 19.61
C LEU A 229 -3.80 -2.49 20.40
N ALA A 230 -3.13 -3.64 20.29
CA ALA A 230 -1.90 -3.96 21.01
C ALA A 230 -0.77 -4.38 20.05
N GLY A 231 0.41 -4.66 20.59
CA GLY A 231 1.59 -5.07 19.79
C GLY A 231 2.19 -3.92 18.97
N THR A 232 2.84 -4.25 17.86
CA THR A 232 3.49 -3.28 16.96
C THR A 232 2.69 -3.17 15.66
N ASN A 233 2.01 -2.05 15.48
CA ASN A 233 1.09 -1.84 14.37
C ASN A 233 1.69 -0.82 13.40
N THR A 234 1.41 -0.97 12.11
CA THR A 234 1.93 -0.09 11.07
C THR A 234 0.78 0.55 10.31
N VAL A 235 0.83 1.86 10.15
CA VAL A 235 -0.04 2.62 9.27
C VAL A 235 0.82 3.13 8.11
N SER A 236 0.72 2.45 6.97
CA SER A 236 1.50 2.80 5.77
C SER A 236 0.95 4.03 5.07
N ASN A 237 1.69 4.55 4.08
CA ASN A 237 1.27 5.70 3.27
C ASN A 237 -0.16 5.52 2.71
N GLY A 238 -1.07 6.45 3.05
CA GLY A 238 -2.48 6.44 2.68
C GLY A 238 -3.37 5.48 3.48
N GLY A 239 -2.82 4.73 4.44
CA GLY A 239 -3.58 3.91 5.39
C GLY A 239 -4.22 4.76 6.47
N THR A 240 -5.36 4.32 7.01
CA THR A 240 -6.12 5.06 8.03
C THR A 240 -6.38 4.23 9.28
N LEU A 241 -5.91 4.73 10.42
CA LEU A 241 -6.25 4.24 11.76
C LEU A 241 -7.18 5.24 12.46
N THR A 242 -8.37 4.80 12.85
CA THR A 242 -9.31 5.61 13.65
C THR A 242 -9.49 4.98 15.02
N ILE A 243 -9.18 5.72 16.07
CA ILE A 243 -9.39 5.34 17.47
C ILE A 243 -10.45 6.28 18.04
N ASN A 244 -11.67 5.76 18.21
CA ASN A 244 -12.77 6.54 18.76
C ASN A 244 -12.60 6.73 20.28
N SER A 245 -13.35 7.67 20.86
CA SER A 245 -13.38 7.86 22.32
C SER A 245 -13.67 6.55 23.06
N GLY A 246 -12.86 6.28 24.09
CA GLY A 246 -12.86 5.04 24.87
C GLY A 246 -12.17 3.85 24.17
N GLY A 247 -11.72 3.99 22.92
CA GLY A 247 -10.85 3.02 22.26
C GLY A 247 -9.42 3.14 22.76
N GLN A 248 -8.71 2.02 22.86
CA GLN A 248 -7.38 1.99 23.47
C GLN A 248 -6.29 1.50 22.51
N LEU A 249 -5.17 2.21 22.50
CA LEU A 249 -3.88 1.73 22.03
C LEU A 249 -3.06 1.36 23.26
N THR A 250 -2.71 0.08 23.41
CA THR A 250 -1.81 -0.37 24.50
C THR A 250 -0.44 -0.81 24.00
N GLY A 251 -0.22 -0.73 22.69
CA GLY A 251 1.03 -1.05 22.02
C GLY A 251 1.64 0.18 21.37
N THR A 252 2.39 -0.06 20.30
CA THR A 252 2.94 0.98 19.43
C THR A 252 2.19 1.00 18.10
N ALA A 253 1.85 2.19 17.62
CA ALA A 253 1.43 2.43 16.24
C ALA A 253 2.51 3.23 15.54
N THR A 254 3.23 2.59 14.62
CA THR A 254 4.18 3.23 13.72
C THR A 254 3.43 3.83 12.54
N ILE A 255 3.54 5.14 12.37
CA ILE A 255 2.94 5.88 11.26
C ILE A 255 4.07 6.16 10.27
N GLU A 256 3.97 5.56 9.08
CA GLU A 256 4.86 5.87 7.97
C GLU A 256 4.42 7.18 7.32
N ASN A 257 5.34 7.84 6.61
CA ASN A 257 5.04 9.09 5.91
C ASN A 257 3.84 8.94 4.96
N GLY A 258 2.80 9.76 5.19
CA GLY A 258 1.51 9.73 4.47
C GLY A 258 0.44 8.83 5.10
N GLY A 259 0.73 8.06 6.14
CA GLY A 259 -0.26 7.36 6.95
C GLY A 259 -1.06 8.31 7.83
N THR A 260 -2.32 7.98 8.12
CA THR A 260 -3.24 8.82 8.92
C THR A 260 -3.73 8.09 10.17
N ILE A 261 -3.64 8.77 11.32
CA ILE A 261 -4.24 8.34 12.58
C ILE A 261 -5.15 9.44 13.14
N SER A 262 -6.43 9.12 13.36
CA SER A 262 -7.37 9.95 14.11
C SER A 262 -7.60 9.32 15.47
N LEU A 263 -7.37 10.06 16.55
CA LEU A 263 -7.44 9.56 17.92
C LEU A 263 -8.14 10.53 18.88
N TYR A 264 -8.53 10.02 20.05
CA TYR A 264 -9.04 10.82 21.17
C TYR A 264 -8.03 10.84 22.34
N PRO A 265 -8.11 11.82 23.26
CA PRO A 265 -7.09 12.03 24.30
C PRO A 265 -6.88 10.84 25.23
N ASP A 266 -7.89 9.97 25.37
CA ASP A 266 -7.92 8.76 26.21
C ASP A 266 -7.34 7.50 25.53
N THR A 267 -6.75 7.64 24.33
CA THR A 267 -6.23 6.53 23.52
C THR A 267 -5.12 5.73 24.22
N GLY A 268 -4.18 6.39 24.89
CA GLY A 268 -3.01 5.75 25.51
C GLY A 268 -1.94 5.27 24.51
N GLY A 269 -1.01 4.43 24.97
CA GLY A 269 0.00 3.79 24.12
C GLY A 269 1.06 4.72 23.55
N THR A 270 1.78 4.23 22.54
CA THR A 270 2.85 4.96 21.86
C THR A 270 2.56 5.09 20.37
N ILE A 271 2.69 6.29 19.83
CA ILE A 271 2.77 6.55 18.40
C ILE A 271 4.23 6.76 18.05
N ASN A 272 4.73 6.01 17.08
CA ASN A 272 6.06 6.20 16.53
C ASN A 272 5.92 6.81 15.13
N LEU A 273 6.57 7.94 14.90
CA LEU A 273 6.59 8.59 13.60
C LEU A 273 7.83 8.13 12.84
N GLU A 274 7.64 7.64 11.61
CA GLU A 274 8.74 7.29 10.72
C GLU A 274 8.96 8.35 9.65
N GLY A 275 10.21 8.73 9.45
CA GLY A 275 10.57 9.88 8.62
C GLY A 275 10.31 11.19 9.35
N ASN A 276 10.31 12.28 8.58
CA ASN A 276 10.26 13.63 9.15
C ASN A 276 8.99 14.38 8.72
N ASN A 277 8.06 13.75 8.00
CA ASN A 277 6.97 14.44 7.30
C ASN A 277 5.57 13.92 7.69
N ASN A 278 5.41 13.38 8.89
CA ASN A 278 4.14 12.77 9.27
C ASN A 278 3.09 13.84 9.54
N THR A 279 2.12 14.00 8.63
CA THR A 279 1.02 14.97 8.79
C THR A 279 -0.29 14.35 9.24
N GLY A 280 -0.35 13.02 9.32
CA GLY A 280 -1.61 12.30 9.51
C GLY A 280 -2.08 12.17 10.95
N ILE A 281 -1.44 12.76 11.96
CA ILE A 281 -1.94 12.69 13.35
C ILE A 281 -3.04 13.74 13.56
N ILE A 282 -4.25 13.27 13.88
CA ILE A 282 -5.43 14.08 14.17
C ILE A 282 -5.94 13.72 15.56
N ILE A 283 -5.98 14.70 16.47
CA ILE A 283 -6.51 14.55 17.83
C ILE A 283 -7.86 15.26 17.90
N SER A 284 -8.91 14.50 18.13
CA SER A 284 -10.30 14.98 18.23
C SER A 284 -10.79 15.03 19.69
N GLY A 285 -11.97 15.61 19.92
CA GLY A 285 -12.58 15.65 21.26
C GLY A 285 -12.01 16.73 22.20
N LEU A 286 -11.35 17.76 21.65
CA LEU A 286 -10.70 18.84 22.40
C LEU A 286 -11.58 20.11 22.53
N GLU A 287 -12.87 20.06 22.15
CA GLU A 287 -13.74 21.25 22.09
C GLU A 287 -13.89 21.98 23.44
N SER A 288 -13.83 23.32 23.40
CA SER A 288 -13.82 24.18 24.59
C SER A 288 -15.14 24.20 25.37
N GLY A 289 -15.30 23.31 26.35
CA GLY A 289 -16.45 23.31 27.28
C GLY A 289 -16.49 22.25 28.39
N GLY A 290 -15.50 21.37 28.53
CA GLY A 290 -15.40 20.31 29.56
C GLY A 290 -13.95 19.82 29.75
N GLU A 291 -13.68 19.03 30.81
CA GLU A 291 -12.39 18.73 31.49
C GLU A 291 -11.06 18.91 30.73
N VAL A 292 -10.06 19.39 31.47
CA VAL A 292 -8.63 19.44 31.09
C VAL A 292 -8.16 18.06 30.63
N THR A 293 -7.89 17.87 29.33
CA THR A 293 -7.38 16.58 28.83
C THR A 293 -5.89 16.63 28.55
N THR A 294 -5.11 15.93 29.38
CA THR A 294 -3.79 15.45 28.99
C THR A 294 -3.99 14.40 27.90
N VAL A 295 -3.31 14.53 26.77
CA VAL A 295 -3.20 13.45 25.78
C VAL A 295 -2.20 12.45 26.33
N ILE A 296 -2.70 11.30 26.77
CA ILE A 296 -1.89 10.27 27.45
C ILE A 296 -1.05 9.44 26.48
N THR A 297 -1.32 9.53 25.18
CA THR A 297 -0.53 8.87 24.13
C THR A 297 0.84 9.52 24.03
N THR A 298 1.89 8.70 24.07
CA THR A 298 3.28 9.15 23.87
C THR A 298 3.58 9.23 22.38
N ILE A 299 4.11 10.35 21.90
CA ILE A 299 4.49 10.52 20.49
C ILE A 299 6.02 10.55 20.39
N ASN A 300 6.56 9.58 19.66
CA ASN A 300 7.99 9.39 19.39
C ASN A 300 8.33 9.69 17.94
N GLY A 301 9.60 9.96 17.67
CA GLY A 301 10.08 10.20 16.31
C GLY A 301 9.71 11.58 15.78
N PHE A 302 9.14 12.46 16.62
CA PHE A 302 8.81 13.82 16.24
C PHE A 302 10.10 14.62 15.99
N THR A 303 10.43 14.82 14.72
CA THR A 303 11.63 15.56 14.32
C THR A 303 11.22 16.95 13.84
N GLY A 304 11.22 17.93 14.75
CA GLY A 304 11.02 19.36 14.43
C GLY A 304 12.19 19.99 13.65
N SER A 305 12.82 19.20 12.77
CA SER A 305 14.18 19.40 12.29
C SER A 305 14.27 20.45 11.18
N ASN A 306 13.23 20.67 10.37
CA ASN A 306 13.14 21.73 9.34
C ASN A 306 11.67 22.07 8.97
N ALA A 307 11.32 23.34 8.78
CA ALA A 307 9.98 23.71 8.33
C ALA A 307 9.72 23.24 6.87
N GLY A 308 8.59 22.57 6.63
CA GLY A 308 8.21 21.96 5.35
C GLY A 308 8.40 20.43 5.29
N ASP A 309 9.25 19.89 6.16
CA ASP A 309 9.55 18.47 6.36
C ASP A 309 9.64 18.18 7.88
N SER A 310 8.59 18.58 8.61
CA SER A 310 8.44 18.27 10.05
C SER A 310 7.11 17.58 10.29
N ASP A 311 7.11 16.65 11.24
CA ASP A 311 5.91 16.01 11.74
C ASP A 311 4.89 17.05 12.23
N SER A 312 3.60 16.78 12.04
CA SER A 312 2.51 17.70 12.43
C SER A 312 1.38 16.95 13.14
N ILE A 313 0.81 17.60 14.15
CA ILE A 313 -0.32 17.09 14.93
C ILE A 313 -1.45 18.11 14.83
N LYS A 314 -2.60 17.66 14.30
CA LYS A 314 -3.80 18.49 14.18
C LYS A 314 -4.66 18.35 15.43
N LEU A 315 -4.91 19.46 16.12
CA LEU A 315 -5.82 19.53 17.26
C LEU A 315 -7.20 20.01 16.79
N VAL A 316 -8.16 19.10 16.64
CA VAL A 316 -9.50 19.43 16.12
C VAL A 316 -10.28 20.20 17.19
N GLY A 317 -10.87 21.32 16.78
CA GLY A 317 -11.68 22.18 17.65
C GLY A 317 -10.89 23.25 18.41
N ILE A 318 -9.57 23.33 18.22
CA ILE A 318 -8.70 24.35 18.82
C ILE A 318 -8.20 25.32 17.74
N ASP A 319 -8.58 26.59 17.84
CA ASP A 319 -8.07 27.65 16.97
C ASP A 319 -6.82 28.29 17.58
N THR A 320 -5.84 28.65 16.74
CA THR A 320 -4.65 29.40 17.15
C THR A 320 -4.97 30.68 17.94
N LYS A 321 -6.08 31.37 17.63
CA LYS A 321 -6.50 32.58 18.36
C LYS A 321 -6.94 32.28 19.80
N ASP A 322 -7.33 31.03 20.05
CA ASP A 322 -7.76 30.57 21.37
C ASP A 322 -6.56 30.15 22.23
N VAL A 323 -5.33 30.11 21.68
CA VAL A 323 -4.10 29.79 22.43
C VAL A 323 -3.45 31.08 22.94
N THR A 324 -3.28 31.18 24.26
CA THR A 324 -2.70 32.33 24.97
C THR A 324 -1.22 32.14 25.30
N SER A 325 -0.80 30.92 25.66
CA SER A 325 0.60 30.56 25.87
C SER A 325 0.90 29.13 25.41
N VAL A 326 2.16 28.88 25.09
CA VAL A 326 2.72 27.54 24.85
C VAL A 326 3.91 27.39 25.78
N ASP A 327 3.87 26.37 26.63
CA ASP A 327 4.86 26.11 27.67
C ASP A 327 5.35 24.66 27.60
N TYR A 328 6.61 24.41 27.98
CA TYR A 328 7.21 23.08 28.02
C TYR A 328 7.12 22.50 29.44
N VAL A 329 5.91 22.12 29.83
CA VAL A 329 5.59 21.59 31.15
C VAL A 329 4.73 20.33 31.07
N ASP A 330 4.88 19.43 32.03
CA ASP A 330 4.03 18.26 32.21
C ASP A 330 2.61 18.64 32.68
N ALA A 331 1.73 17.65 32.81
CA ALA A 331 0.35 17.84 33.25
C ALA A 331 0.23 18.42 34.69
N ASN A 332 1.31 18.35 35.49
CA ASN A 332 1.37 18.91 36.85
C ASN A 332 1.98 20.32 36.88
N GLY A 333 2.40 20.85 35.73
CA GLY A 333 3.05 22.16 35.61
C GLY A 333 4.55 22.18 35.91
N ASN A 334 5.21 21.02 35.99
CA ASN A 334 6.67 20.94 36.13
C ASN A 334 7.33 21.08 34.77
N ALA A 335 8.49 21.75 34.71
CA ALA A 335 9.28 21.82 33.47
C ALA A 335 9.59 20.42 32.92
N SER A 336 9.36 20.22 31.63
CA SER A 336 9.59 18.94 30.95
C SER A 336 10.08 19.18 29.52
N ASP A 337 11.06 18.39 29.10
CA ASP A 337 11.58 18.45 27.73
C ASP A 337 10.72 17.62 26.75
N ASP A 338 9.84 16.74 27.29
CA ASP A 338 9.00 15.78 26.56
C ASP A 338 7.51 16.17 26.49
N HIS A 339 7.16 17.35 27.00
CA HIS A 339 5.77 17.81 26.99
C HIS A 339 5.66 19.19 26.36
N VAL A 340 4.55 19.39 25.65
CA VAL A 340 4.11 20.72 25.21
C VAL A 340 2.70 20.96 25.75
N THR A 341 2.51 22.10 26.40
CA THR A 341 1.25 22.51 27.02
C THR A 341 0.74 23.79 26.39
N PHE A 342 -0.47 23.76 25.85
CA PHE A 342 -1.17 24.92 25.29
C PHE A 342 -2.13 25.46 26.35
N THR A 343 -2.02 26.74 26.71
CA THR A 343 -3.00 27.42 27.57
C THR A 343 -4.00 28.15 26.70
N LEU A 344 -5.30 27.89 26.87
CA LEU A 344 -6.37 28.48 26.07
C LEU A 344 -6.92 29.78 26.69
N THR A 345 -7.65 30.58 25.92
CA THR A 345 -8.27 31.86 26.34
C THR A 345 -9.28 31.69 27.47
N ASN A 346 -9.88 30.51 27.60
CA ASN A 346 -10.77 30.14 28.69
C ASN A 346 -10.03 29.68 29.96
N GLY A 347 -8.69 29.61 29.94
CA GLY A 347 -7.83 29.17 31.04
C GLY A 347 -7.55 27.66 31.07
N ASN A 348 -8.18 26.87 30.19
CA ASN A 348 -7.94 25.43 30.10
C ASN A 348 -6.56 25.14 29.50
N LYS A 349 -6.02 23.97 29.81
CA LYS A 349 -4.73 23.51 29.29
C LYS A 349 -4.88 22.20 28.53
N ILE A 350 -4.14 22.07 27.43
CA ILE A 350 -3.98 20.82 26.70
C ILE A 350 -2.50 20.45 26.75
N THR A 351 -2.18 19.28 27.29
CA THR A 351 -0.80 18.79 27.40
C THR A 351 -0.62 17.58 26.50
N LEU A 352 0.31 17.67 25.54
CA LEU A 352 0.73 16.55 24.70
C LEU A 352 2.04 15.98 25.23
N ASN A 353 2.15 14.65 25.26
CA ASN A 353 3.40 13.94 25.56
C ASN A 353 4.13 13.63 24.25
N ILE A 354 5.09 14.47 23.87
CA ILE A 354 5.88 14.34 22.65
C ILE A 354 7.36 14.34 23.04
N ILE A 355 8.01 13.20 22.86
CA ILE A 355 9.40 13.03 23.30
C ILE A 355 10.33 14.00 22.59
N GLY A 356 11.16 14.73 23.35
CA GLY A 356 12.07 15.75 22.83
C GLY A 356 11.40 17.05 22.37
N ALA A 357 10.15 17.27 22.77
CA ALA A 357 9.35 18.45 22.46
C ALA A 357 10.09 19.79 22.50
N LYS A 358 10.84 20.05 23.56
CA LYS A 358 11.52 21.33 23.77
C LYS A 358 12.68 21.57 22.81
N ASP A 359 13.42 20.51 22.49
CA ASP A 359 14.59 20.59 21.61
C ASP A 359 14.18 20.63 20.13
N ALA A 360 13.09 19.93 19.78
CA ALA A 360 12.49 20.00 18.45
C ALA A 360 11.96 21.41 18.13
N GLY A 361 11.43 22.11 19.14
CA GLY A 361 10.73 23.38 18.96
C GLY A 361 9.38 23.17 18.26
N TYR A 362 8.39 24.00 18.58
CA TYR A 362 7.10 23.97 17.88
C TYR A 362 6.79 25.33 17.30
N THR A 363 6.40 25.34 16.03
CA THR A 363 5.88 26.54 15.38
C THR A 363 4.45 26.26 14.98
N LEU A 364 3.51 27.02 15.54
CA LEU A 364 2.12 26.98 15.07
C LEU A 364 2.11 27.41 13.59
N SER A 365 1.55 26.57 12.73
CA SER A 365 1.30 26.86 11.30
C SER A 365 -0.08 26.37 10.92
N THR A 366 -0.59 26.89 9.82
CA THR A 366 -1.74 26.37 9.06
C THR A 366 -1.23 25.93 7.65
N SER A 367 -2.02 25.30 6.77
CA SER A 367 -1.80 24.89 5.33
C SER A 367 -3.07 24.45 4.62
N SER A 368 -3.93 25.38 4.27
CA SER A 368 -5.35 25.18 4.59
C SER A 368 -5.61 24.71 6.07
N ASP A 369 -4.76 23.85 6.69
CA ASP A 369 -4.31 23.58 8.07
C ASP A 369 -2.79 23.17 8.41
N GLY A 370 -1.82 22.76 7.54
CA GLY A 370 -0.34 22.47 7.81
C GLY A 370 0.95 22.93 6.98
N SER A 371 1.53 22.24 5.93
CA SER A 371 2.64 22.66 4.96
C SER A 371 3.09 21.70 3.76
N LEU A 372 4.00 22.07 2.77
CA LEU A 372 4.61 21.28 1.59
C LEU A 372 6.11 21.62 1.06
N VAL A 373 6.94 20.64 0.56
CA VAL A 373 7.98 20.29 -0.57
C VAL A 373 9.25 21.09 -1.19
N TYR A 374 10.25 20.32 -1.75
CA TYR A 374 11.47 20.39 -2.69
C TYR A 374 11.91 21.56 -3.67
N GLU A 375 13.18 21.51 -4.20
CA GLU A 375 13.91 22.54 -5.02
C GLU A 375 13.80 22.51 -6.59
N VAL A 376 13.80 23.71 -7.22
CA VAL A 376 13.42 24.04 -8.63
C VAL A 376 14.32 25.10 -9.33
N CYS A 377 14.86 24.93 -10.56
CA CYS A 377 15.89 25.87 -11.08
C CYS A 377 15.84 26.28 -12.58
N PHE A 378 16.34 27.49 -12.92
CA PHE A 378 16.49 28.03 -14.30
C PHE A 378 17.91 27.87 -14.86
N LEU A 379 18.09 27.61 -16.16
CA LEU A 379 19.42 27.64 -16.80
C LEU A 379 19.79 29.06 -17.32
N PRO A 380 21.08 29.39 -17.47
CA PRO A 380 21.53 30.69 -17.97
C PRO A 380 21.00 30.99 -19.37
N GLY A 381 20.74 32.27 -19.61
CA GLY A 381 20.09 32.79 -20.80
C GLY A 381 18.56 32.73 -20.74
N THR A 382 17.95 32.19 -19.67
CA THR A 382 16.49 32.29 -19.45
C THR A 382 16.13 33.75 -19.21
N MET A 383 15.22 34.31 -19.99
CA MET A 383 14.84 35.73 -19.91
C MET A 383 13.70 35.94 -18.90
N ILE A 384 13.97 36.66 -17.82
CA ILE A 384 12.99 37.01 -16.79
C ILE A 384 12.39 38.37 -17.13
N LYS A 385 11.06 38.46 -17.12
CA LYS A 385 10.35 39.71 -17.43
C LYS A 385 10.47 40.71 -16.28
N THR A 386 10.97 41.91 -16.56
CA THR A 386 11.06 43.03 -15.61
C THR A 386 10.25 44.23 -16.13
N PRO A 387 9.96 45.24 -15.29
CA PRO A 387 9.27 46.46 -15.73
C PRO A 387 9.96 47.22 -16.88
N SER A 388 11.28 47.10 -17.02
CA SER A 388 12.09 47.79 -18.03
C SER A 388 12.40 46.93 -19.27
N GLY A 389 11.87 45.71 -19.34
CA GLY A 389 12.15 44.74 -20.42
C GLY A 389 12.57 43.39 -19.86
N GLU A 390 12.95 42.45 -20.71
CA GLU A 390 13.41 41.14 -20.25
C GLU A 390 14.91 41.17 -19.95
N ARG A 391 15.32 40.50 -18.87
CA ARG A 391 16.72 40.42 -18.41
C ARG A 391 17.10 38.95 -18.17
N PRO A 392 18.30 38.49 -18.56
CA PRO A 392 18.70 37.10 -18.33
C PRO A 392 18.81 36.78 -16.84
N VAL A 393 18.44 35.57 -16.43
CA VAL A 393 18.34 35.14 -15.03
C VAL A 393 19.66 35.25 -14.27
N GLU A 394 20.79 35.00 -14.94
CA GLU A 394 22.13 35.13 -14.37
C GLU A 394 22.53 36.56 -14.02
N ASP A 395 21.87 37.56 -14.62
CA ASP A 395 22.12 38.97 -14.33
C ASP A 395 21.17 39.51 -13.26
N ILE A 396 20.13 38.78 -12.85
CA ILE A 396 19.18 39.23 -11.82
C ILE A 396 19.88 39.33 -10.47
N GLN A 397 19.66 40.44 -9.77
CA GLN A 397 20.26 40.75 -8.48
C GLN A 397 19.19 40.98 -7.41
N ILE A 398 19.59 40.83 -6.15
CA ILE A 398 18.78 41.21 -5.00
C ILE A 398 18.39 42.70 -5.14
N ASN A 399 17.10 42.98 -4.88
CA ASN A 399 16.38 44.24 -5.08
C ASN A 399 16.00 44.61 -6.51
N ASP A 400 16.32 43.81 -7.52
CA ASP A 400 15.71 43.97 -8.85
C ASP A 400 14.19 43.75 -8.76
N GLU A 401 13.44 44.38 -9.66
CA GLU A 401 11.99 44.21 -9.79
C GLU A 401 11.66 43.28 -10.97
N VAL A 402 10.75 42.34 -10.75
CA VAL A 402 10.25 41.42 -11.79
C VAL A 402 8.74 41.54 -11.93
N ILE A 403 8.23 41.24 -13.12
CA ILE A 403 6.79 41.15 -13.39
C ILE A 403 6.28 39.78 -12.92
N THR A 404 5.31 39.82 -12.02
CA THR A 404 4.59 38.65 -11.49
C THR A 404 3.17 38.61 -12.05
N PHE A 405 2.59 37.41 -12.19
CA PHE A 405 1.22 37.23 -12.66
C PHE A 405 0.30 36.83 -11.50
N ASP A 406 -0.63 37.71 -11.15
CA ASP A 406 -1.70 37.43 -10.22
C ASP A 406 -2.85 36.76 -10.98
N TRP A 407 -2.77 35.44 -11.09
CA TRP A 407 -3.72 34.62 -11.84
C TRP A 407 -5.14 34.64 -11.24
N LYS A 408 -5.30 34.96 -9.94
CA LYS A 408 -6.61 35.04 -9.28
C LYS A 408 -7.39 36.27 -9.74
N ASN A 409 -6.70 37.38 -9.96
CA ASN A 409 -7.30 38.63 -10.46
C ASN A 409 -7.02 38.87 -11.95
N ASN A 410 -6.32 37.94 -12.62
CA ASN A 410 -5.94 37.99 -14.03
C ASN A 410 -5.21 39.29 -14.42
N GLN A 411 -4.21 39.69 -13.63
CA GLN A 411 -3.45 40.93 -13.84
C GLN A 411 -1.95 40.75 -13.57
N ASN A 412 -1.13 41.59 -14.19
CA ASN A 412 0.31 41.64 -13.89
C ASN A 412 0.57 42.58 -12.72
N THR A 413 1.45 42.17 -11.82
CA THR A 413 1.95 42.93 -10.68
C THR A 413 3.47 43.01 -10.73
N VAL A 414 4.08 43.79 -9.83
CA VAL A 414 5.54 43.93 -9.71
C VAL A 414 5.95 43.42 -8.33
N SER A 415 7.01 42.62 -8.27
CA SER A 415 7.57 42.10 -7.02
C SER A 415 9.08 42.25 -7.01
N LYS A 416 9.66 42.52 -5.84
CA LYS A 416 11.11 42.63 -5.69
C LYS A 416 11.75 41.27 -5.46
N ILE A 417 12.95 41.10 -6.02
CA ILE A 417 13.81 39.97 -5.75
C ILE A 417 14.46 40.15 -4.39
N LYS A 418 14.22 39.22 -3.46
CA LYS A 418 14.84 39.22 -2.13
C LYS A 418 16.02 38.26 -2.01
N TRP A 419 16.14 37.28 -2.90
CA TRP A 419 17.25 36.34 -2.91
C TRP A 419 17.54 35.80 -4.31
N VAL A 420 18.81 35.53 -4.58
CA VAL A 420 19.30 34.89 -5.82
C VAL A 420 20.36 33.86 -5.43
N GLY A 421 20.24 32.65 -5.96
CA GLY A 421 21.20 31.56 -5.75
C GLY A 421 21.54 30.83 -7.03
N SER A 422 22.71 30.18 -7.06
CA SER A 422 23.13 29.37 -8.20
C SER A 422 23.88 28.11 -7.78
N LYS A 423 23.88 27.09 -8.64
CA LYS A 423 24.63 25.84 -8.44
C LYS A 423 24.95 25.21 -9.79
N THR A 424 26.12 24.56 -9.86
CA THR A 424 26.58 23.86 -11.06
C THR A 424 26.34 22.36 -10.91
N ILE A 425 25.80 21.73 -11.94
CA ILE A 425 25.60 20.28 -12.02
C ILE A 425 26.32 19.70 -13.23
N ASN A 426 26.86 18.50 -13.06
CA ASN A 426 27.39 17.67 -14.15
C ASN A 426 26.45 16.48 -14.35
N VAL A 427 26.12 16.21 -15.61
CA VAL A 427 25.28 15.07 -16.00
C VAL A 427 25.99 13.77 -15.63
N LYS A 428 25.25 12.87 -14.99
CA LYS A 428 25.70 11.53 -14.61
C LYS A 428 25.45 10.54 -15.73
N GLN A 429 26.26 9.49 -15.78
CA GLN A 429 25.93 8.31 -16.59
C GLN A 429 24.80 7.55 -15.89
N SER A 430 23.58 7.65 -16.41
CA SER A 430 22.41 6.89 -15.97
C SER A 430 21.72 6.25 -17.18
N PRO A 431 21.14 5.04 -17.04
CA PRO A 431 20.25 4.47 -18.06
C PRO A 431 18.97 5.31 -18.26
N HIS A 432 18.64 6.18 -17.29
CA HIS A 432 17.40 6.95 -17.23
C HIS A 432 17.67 8.46 -17.34
N ASP A 433 16.99 9.13 -18.27
CA ASP A 433 17.23 10.54 -18.58
C ASP A 433 16.85 11.48 -17.43
N ASP A 434 15.80 11.14 -16.69
CA ASP A 434 15.27 11.87 -15.55
C ASP A 434 16.18 11.84 -14.32
N GLU A 435 17.08 10.86 -14.23
CA GLU A 435 18.06 10.71 -13.14
C GLU A 435 19.47 11.17 -13.53
N ALA A 436 19.74 11.29 -14.83
CA ALA A 436 21.04 11.69 -15.36
C ALA A 436 21.39 13.15 -15.06
N GLY A 437 20.40 13.98 -14.69
CA GLY A 437 20.59 15.42 -14.46
C GLY A 437 20.66 16.21 -15.76
N TYR A 438 20.06 15.73 -16.85
CA TYR A 438 19.87 16.52 -18.06
C TYR A 438 18.87 17.66 -17.80
N PRO A 439 19.08 18.87 -18.38
CA PRO A 439 18.05 19.87 -18.35
C PRO A 439 16.90 19.48 -19.30
N VAL A 440 15.69 19.94 -19.00
CA VAL A 440 14.55 19.82 -19.90
C VAL A 440 14.50 21.06 -20.78
N ARG A 441 14.50 20.84 -22.11
CA ARG A 441 14.25 21.90 -23.09
C ARG A 441 12.79 21.90 -23.50
N ILE A 442 12.17 23.06 -23.37
CA ILE A 442 10.85 23.38 -23.89
C ILE A 442 11.06 24.26 -25.13
N LEU A 443 10.73 23.74 -26.31
CA LEU A 443 10.95 24.47 -27.56
C LEU A 443 10.05 25.69 -27.67
N LYS A 444 10.50 26.69 -28.44
CA LYS A 444 9.66 27.80 -28.86
C LYS A 444 8.32 27.28 -29.40
N ASN A 445 7.23 27.92 -28.96
CA ASN A 445 5.84 27.58 -29.31
C ASN A 445 5.32 26.22 -28.81
N ALA A 446 6.04 25.52 -27.92
CA ALA A 446 5.67 24.19 -27.44
C ALA A 446 4.30 24.15 -26.76
N ILE A 447 3.95 25.20 -26.01
CA ILE A 447 2.72 25.26 -25.21
C ILE A 447 1.60 25.95 -25.98
N SER A 448 1.87 27.16 -26.49
CA SER A 448 0.96 27.92 -27.35
C SER A 448 1.76 28.81 -28.31
N GLU A 449 1.11 29.64 -29.14
CA GLU A 449 1.84 30.52 -30.05
C GLU A 449 2.66 31.53 -29.25
N SER A 450 3.96 31.61 -29.53
CA SER A 450 4.94 32.40 -28.77
C SER A 450 5.06 32.02 -27.28
N VAL A 451 4.68 30.80 -26.87
CA VAL A 451 4.87 30.30 -25.50
C VAL A 451 5.57 28.93 -25.47
N PRO A 452 6.83 28.88 -24.99
CA PRO A 452 7.72 30.03 -24.78
C PRO A 452 8.06 30.72 -26.12
N HIS A 453 8.47 31.99 -26.10
CA HIS A 453 8.76 32.76 -27.33
C HIS A 453 10.15 32.46 -27.93
N LYS A 454 10.97 31.72 -27.16
CA LYS A 454 12.23 31.08 -27.52
C LYS A 454 12.34 29.76 -26.75
N ASP A 455 13.37 28.95 -27.03
CA ASP A 455 13.59 27.72 -26.27
C ASP A 455 13.92 28.05 -24.81
N LEU A 456 13.15 27.49 -23.89
CA LEU A 456 13.33 27.58 -22.44
C LEU A 456 14.06 26.33 -21.93
N LEU A 457 15.07 26.53 -21.09
CA LEU A 457 15.83 25.46 -20.46
C LEU A 457 15.68 25.54 -18.94
N VAL A 458 15.20 24.46 -18.35
CA VAL A 458 14.94 24.36 -16.91
C VAL A 458 15.38 23.00 -16.39
N THR A 459 15.52 22.87 -15.07
CA THR A 459 15.73 21.55 -14.45
C THR A 459 14.45 20.71 -14.51
N PRO A 460 14.55 19.37 -14.42
CA PRO A 460 13.39 18.48 -14.58
C PRO A 460 12.26 18.70 -13.57
N GLU A 461 12.59 19.16 -12.36
CA GLU A 461 11.61 19.43 -11.29
C GLU A 461 11.03 20.85 -11.36
N HIS A 462 11.51 21.70 -12.27
CA HIS A 462 10.98 23.07 -12.39
C HIS A 462 9.54 23.07 -12.86
N CYS A 463 8.66 23.76 -12.14
CA CYS A 463 7.26 23.76 -12.50
C CYS A 463 6.85 24.87 -13.45
N LEU A 464 5.99 24.45 -14.37
CA LEU A 464 5.26 25.32 -15.27
C LEU A 464 3.86 25.55 -14.69
N PHE A 465 3.33 26.75 -14.88
CA PHE A 465 2.01 27.11 -14.39
C PHE A 465 0.93 26.81 -15.43
N PHE A 466 -0.06 26.01 -15.04
CA PHE A 466 -1.23 25.67 -15.84
C PHE A 466 -2.49 25.71 -14.97
N ASP A 467 -3.50 26.48 -15.38
CA ASP A 467 -4.84 26.47 -14.78
C ASP A 467 -4.87 26.54 -13.24
N GLY A 468 -4.02 27.37 -12.64
CA GLY A 468 -3.96 27.53 -11.18
C GLY A 468 -3.07 26.52 -10.45
N LYS A 469 -2.32 25.70 -11.19
CA LYS A 469 -1.45 24.64 -10.65
C LYS A 469 -0.01 24.78 -11.17
N PHE A 470 0.95 24.40 -10.35
CA PHE A 470 2.34 24.16 -10.73
C PHE A 470 2.53 22.67 -11.03
N ILE A 471 3.07 22.37 -12.22
CA ILE A 471 3.34 21.00 -12.69
C ILE A 471 4.83 20.89 -13.04
N PRO A 472 5.59 19.96 -12.44
CA PRO A 472 7.00 19.82 -12.76
C PRO A 472 7.18 19.36 -14.22
N VAL A 473 8.11 20.01 -14.92
CA VAL A 473 8.27 19.84 -16.37
C VAL A 473 8.63 18.41 -16.80
N ARG A 474 9.29 17.60 -15.96
CA ARG A 474 9.57 16.18 -16.25
C ARG A 474 8.31 15.41 -16.63
N MET A 475 7.17 15.76 -16.03
CA MET A 475 5.90 15.08 -16.28
C MET A 475 5.22 15.50 -17.59
N LEU A 476 5.76 16.53 -18.25
CA LEU A 476 5.26 17.07 -19.51
C LEU A 476 6.18 16.70 -20.70
N VAL A 477 7.21 15.88 -20.47
CA VAL A 477 8.17 15.45 -21.50
C VAL A 477 7.50 14.56 -22.54
N ASN A 478 7.23 15.12 -23.73
CA ASN A 478 6.60 14.41 -24.84
C ASN A 478 7.60 13.90 -25.90
N HIS A 479 8.90 14.09 -25.66
CA HIS A 479 10.02 13.73 -26.53
C HIS A 479 10.07 14.44 -27.89
N GLN A 480 9.18 15.40 -28.14
CA GLN A 480 9.11 16.18 -29.38
C GLN A 480 9.44 17.64 -29.09
N THR A 481 8.52 18.36 -28.45
CA THR A 481 8.61 19.78 -28.13
C THR A 481 9.07 20.04 -26.70
N ILE A 482 8.93 19.04 -25.80
CA ILE A 482 9.48 19.06 -24.44
C ILE A 482 10.30 17.78 -24.26
N TYR A 483 11.59 17.92 -23.99
CA TYR A 483 12.51 16.77 -23.95
C TYR A 483 13.77 17.05 -23.12
N TYR A 484 14.39 15.98 -22.61
CA TYR A 484 15.71 16.04 -21.97
C TYR A 484 16.80 16.36 -22.99
N ASP A 485 17.49 17.48 -22.83
CA ASP A 485 18.53 17.89 -23.76
C ASP A 485 19.87 17.20 -23.45
N LYS A 486 20.06 16.05 -24.12
CA LYS A 486 21.27 15.23 -23.95
C LYS A 486 22.55 15.86 -24.50
N THR A 487 22.47 16.98 -25.22
CA THR A 487 23.64 17.70 -25.74
C THR A 487 24.35 18.51 -24.66
N ILE A 488 23.64 18.87 -23.59
CA ILE A 488 24.18 19.59 -22.43
C ILE A 488 24.67 18.57 -21.41
N LYS A 489 25.97 18.58 -21.09
CA LYS A 489 26.59 17.64 -20.14
C LYS A 489 26.98 18.28 -18.80
N SER A 490 26.94 19.60 -18.72
CA SER A 490 27.20 20.38 -17.51
C SER A 490 26.53 21.74 -17.67
N TYR A 491 25.93 22.26 -16.61
CA TYR A 491 25.32 23.59 -16.60
C TYR A 491 25.29 24.17 -15.18
N THR A 492 25.39 25.49 -15.10
CA THR A 492 24.99 26.25 -13.90
C THR A 492 23.51 26.52 -14.01
N TYR A 493 22.79 26.52 -12.90
CA TYR A 493 21.41 26.95 -12.84
C TYR A 493 21.24 27.99 -11.74
N TYR A 494 20.15 28.76 -11.83
CA TYR A 494 19.85 29.93 -11.02
C TYR A 494 18.46 29.81 -10.40
N HIS A 495 18.31 30.39 -9.22
CA HIS A 495 17.06 30.58 -8.51
C HIS A 495 16.88 32.05 -8.21
N ILE A 496 15.66 32.54 -8.38
CA ILE A 496 15.27 33.89 -7.99
C ILE A 496 14.05 33.84 -7.08
N GLU A 497 14.16 34.43 -5.90
CA GLU A 497 13.09 34.49 -4.92
C GLU A 497 12.51 35.90 -4.88
N THR A 498 11.21 36.00 -5.08
CA THR A 498 10.43 37.23 -4.91
C THR A 498 9.99 37.41 -3.46
N GLU A 499 9.52 38.60 -3.08
CA GLU A 499 9.04 38.89 -1.71
C GLU A 499 8.02 37.84 -1.21
N ASN A 500 7.05 37.51 -2.06
CA ASN A 500 6.14 36.37 -1.93
C ASN A 500 6.40 35.38 -3.06
N HIS A 501 6.14 34.08 -2.86
CA HIS A 501 6.20 33.12 -3.97
C HIS A 501 5.23 33.60 -5.05
N SER A 502 5.67 33.58 -6.29
CA SER A 502 4.98 34.24 -7.39
C SER A 502 4.99 33.36 -8.63
N VAL A 503 3.96 33.51 -9.45
CA VAL A 503 4.02 33.11 -10.86
C VAL A 503 4.78 34.21 -11.60
N ILE A 504 5.85 33.88 -12.31
CA ILE A 504 6.70 34.81 -13.06
C ILE A 504 6.76 34.44 -14.53
N TYR A 505 7.21 35.37 -15.37
CA TYR A 505 7.41 35.13 -16.80
C TYR A 505 8.88 34.81 -17.09
N SER A 506 9.10 33.64 -17.68
CA SER A 506 10.41 33.10 -18.07
C SER A 506 10.37 32.70 -19.55
N ASP A 507 11.09 33.43 -20.42
CA ASP A 507 11.02 33.29 -21.88
C ASP A 507 9.56 33.31 -22.42
N GLY A 508 8.69 34.08 -21.77
CA GLY A 508 7.26 34.18 -22.09
C GLY A 508 6.37 33.06 -21.52
N MET A 509 6.95 32.04 -20.89
CA MET A 509 6.22 30.99 -20.16
C MET A 509 5.94 31.43 -18.72
N LEU A 510 4.76 31.07 -18.19
CA LEU A 510 4.47 31.24 -16.77
C LEU A 510 5.11 30.10 -15.97
N THR A 511 5.97 30.47 -15.03
CA THR A 511 6.73 29.52 -14.19
C THR A 511 6.71 29.98 -12.75
N GLU A 512 7.21 29.15 -11.84
CA GLU A 512 7.37 29.54 -10.45
C GLU A 512 8.64 30.36 -10.20
N SER A 513 8.56 31.27 -9.22
CA SER A 513 9.75 31.78 -8.51
C SER A 513 10.31 30.71 -7.58
N TYR A 514 11.44 30.95 -6.92
CA TYR A 514 11.91 30.07 -5.85
C TYR A 514 11.05 30.19 -4.59
N LEU A 515 10.77 29.07 -3.92
CA LEU A 515 10.20 29.00 -2.59
C LEU A 515 11.26 28.52 -1.61
N ASP A 516 11.60 29.34 -0.61
CA ASP A 516 12.59 28.98 0.40
C ASP A 516 12.02 28.00 1.43
N THR A 517 12.13 26.70 1.12
CA THR A 517 11.76 25.59 2.01
C THR A 517 12.91 25.17 2.94
N GLY A 518 13.88 26.07 3.19
CA GLY A 518 14.98 25.84 4.14
C GLY A 518 16.27 25.31 3.49
N ASN A 519 16.30 25.26 2.17
CA ASN A 519 17.35 24.62 1.37
C ASN A 519 18.36 25.61 0.75
N ARG A 520 18.24 26.92 1.01
CA ARG A 520 19.15 27.95 0.45
C ARG A 520 20.64 27.64 0.63
N GLY A 521 21.01 26.91 1.69
CA GLY A 521 22.40 26.56 2.04
C GLY A 521 23.14 25.71 1.00
N VAL A 522 22.44 25.09 0.04
CA VAL A 522 23.09 24.32 -1.04
C VAL A 522 23.52 25.17 -2.24
N PHE A 523 23.18 26.47 -2.26
CA PHE A 523 23.45 27.38 -3.38
C PHE A 523 24.55 28.40 -3.05
N VAL A 524 25.27 28.81 -4.09
CA VAL A 524 26.13 29.99 -4.04
C VAL A 524 25.26 31.23 -4.19
N GLN A 525 25.21 32.07 -3.14
CA GLN A 525 24.48 33.34 -3.14
C GLN A 525 25.27 34.46 -3.81
N HIS A 526 24.60 35.31 -4.59
CA HIS A 526 25.19 36.46 -5.27
C HIS A 526 24.65 37.79 -4.72
N GLY A 527 25.53 38.77 -4.44
CA GLY A 527 25.18 40.15 -4.02
C GLY A 527 25.80 40.63 -2.70
N LYS A 528 25.80 41.96 -2.47
CA LYS A 528 26.30 42.58 -1.22
C LYS A 528 25.18 42.76 -0.20
N CYS A 529 25.00 41.77 0.69
CA CYS A 529 24.66 41.95 2.10
C CYS A 529 24.52 40.58 2.78
N ALA A 530 25.34 40.34 3.80
CA ALA A 530 25.03 39.40 4.86
C ALA A 530 23.96 40.06 5.74
N LEU A 531 22.69 39.69 5.56
CA LEU A 531 21.67 39.95 6.56
C LEU A 531 21.85 38.91 7.66
N PHE A 532 22.37 39.35 8.82
CA PHE A 532 22.10 38.69 10.10
C PHE A 532 20.60 38.87 10.44
N GLN A 533 19.73 38.26 9.64
CA GLN A 533 18.31 38.16 9.96
C GLN A 533 18.12 36.90 10.80
N ARG A 534 17.52 37.07 11.98
CA ARG A 534 16.88 36.00 12.76
C ARG A 534 16.22 35.01 11.82
N THR A 535 16.46 33.72 12.07
CA THR A 535 15.86 32.54 11.43
C THR A 535 14.51 32.86 10.79
N LEU A 536 14.49 33.08 9.47
CA LEU A 536 13.24 33.18 8.72
C LEU A 536 12.64 31.77 8.69
N LYS A 537 11.39 31.61 9.15
CA LYS A 537 10.65 30.33 9.11
C LYS A 537 10.64 29.81 7.67
N ALA A 538 11.02 28.56 7.45
CA ALA A 538 10.98 27.99 6.10
C ALA A 538 9.53 27.99 5.60
N LYS A 539 9.39 28.32 4.33
CA LYS A 539 8.11 28.41 3.63
C LYS A 539 7.70 27.04 3.12
N ASN A 540 6.43 26.91 2.74
CA ASN A 540 5.89 25.65 2.30
C ASN A 540 4.87 25.85 1.16
N TRP A 541 4.72 24.88 0.25
CA TRP A 541 3.89 25.15 -0.93
C TRP A 541 2.41 25.27 -0.64
N GLU A 542 1.88 24.65 0.41
CA GLU A 542 0.44 24.68 0.64
C GLU A 542 -0.03 26.04 1.18
N HIS A 543 0.89 26.88 1.64
CA HIS A 543 0.57 28.19 2.20
C HIS A 543 1.31 29.37 1.65
N ASP A 544 2.57 29.18 1.33
CA ASP A 544 3.42 30.25 0.89
C ASP A 544 3.53 30.29 -0.63
N SER A 545 3.01 29.28 -1.35
CA SER A 545 3.05 29.25 -2.80
C SER A 545 2.02 30.18 -3.46
N ALA A 546 2.36 30.66 -4.66
CA ALA A 546 1.39 31.36 -5.51
C ALA A 546 0.26 30.46 -6.05
N ALA A 547 0.50 29.15 -6.15
CA ALA A 547 -0.37 28.15 -6.76
C ALA A 547 0.02 26.74 -6.29
N GLU A 548 -0.94 25.80 -6.30
CA GLU A 548 -0.74 24.44 -5.78
C GLU A 548 0.18 23.60 -6.68
N LEU A 549 1.17 22.92 -6.09
CA LEU A 549 1.98 21.90 -6.76
C LEU A 549 1.17 20.61 -6.94
N THR A 550 1.17 20.03 -8.14
CA THR A 550 0.47 18.77 -8.40
C THR A 550 1.29 17.80 -9.26
N VAL A 551 1.23 16.52 -8.87
CA VAL A 551 1.72 15.36 -9.63
C VAL A 551 0.57 14.35 -9.88
N ASP A 552 -0.68 14.77 -9.63
CA ASP A 552 -1.84 13.92 -9.82
C ASP A 552 -2.04 13.63 -11.31
N ARG A 553 -1.98 12.35 -11.67
CA ARG A 553 -2.18 11.86 -13.04
C ARG A 553 -3.45 12.44 -13.67
N SER A 554 -4.55 12.53 -12.92
CA SER A 554 -5.84 13.02 -13.43
C SER A 554 -5.81 14.47 -13.90
N ILE A 555 -4.87 15.27 -13.38
CA ILE A 555 -4.65 16.67 -13.78
C ILE A 555 -3.56 16.76 -14.85
N VAL A 556 -2.46 16.03 -14.69
CA VAL A 556 -1.27 16.16 -15.52
C VAL A 556 -1.42 15.48 -16.90
N GLU A 557 -2.05 14.30 -16.95
CA GLU A 557 -2.22 13.51 -18.18
C GLU A 557 -3.02 14.28 -19.26
N PRO A 558 -4.15 14.95 -18.95
CA PRO A 558 -4.84 15.79 -19.94
C PRO A 558 -3.97 16.90 -20.54
N ILE A 559 -3.19 17.61 -19.71
CA ILE A 559 -2.30 18.70 -20.15
C ILE A 559 -1.18 18.15 -21.04
N TYR A 560 -0.55 17.04 -20.61
CA TYR A 560 0.42 16.31 -21.41
C TYR A 560 -0.12 15.97 -22.81
N HIS A 561 -1.34 15.45 -22.89
CA HIS A 561 -1.95 15.08 -24.17
C HIS A 561 -2.28 16.29 -25.04
N GLN A 562 -2.68 17.42 -24.47
CA GLN A 562 -2.89 18.66 -25.21
C GLN A 562 -1.59 19.18 -25.83
N ILE A 563 -0.51 19.21 -25.05
CA ILE A 563 0.83 19.62 -25.52
C ILE A 563 1.33 18.66 -26.61
N SER A 564 1.16 17.36 -26.41
CA SER A 564 1.55 16.33 -27.38
C SER A 564 0.78 16.46 -28.70
N LYS A 565 -0.54 16.68 -28.64
CA LYS A 565 -1.37 16.91 -29.84
C LYS A 565 -0.96 18.18 -30.58
N ARG A 566 -0.60 19.24 -29.85
CA ARG A 566 -0.07 20.47 -30.44
C ARG A 566 1.26 20.21 -31.16
N ALA A 567 2.15 19.44 -30.55
CA ALA A 567 3.46 19.11 -31.13
C ALA A 567 3.32 18.46 -32.51
N GLU A 568 2.34 17.59 -32.71
CA GLU A 568 2.02 16.98 -34.01
C GLU A 568 1.63 18.01 -35.10
N GLY A 569 1.00 19.13 -34.71
CA GLY A 569 0.60 20.20 -35.61
C GLY A 569 1.71 21.20 -35.98
N LEU A 570 2.85 21.16 -35.30
CA LEU A 570 3.98 22.06 -35.55
C LEU A 570 4.93 21.43 -36.59
N THR A 571 4.69 21.74 -37.87
CA THR A 571 5.34 21.14 -39.05
C THR A 571 6.88 21.17 -39.07
N HIS A 572 7.52 22.00 -38.24
CA HIS A 572 8.99 22.14 -38.17
C HIS A 572 9.69 21.20 -37.18
N PHE A 573 8.95 20.51 -36.30
CA PHE A 573 9.54 19.61 -35.27
C PHE A 573 9.44 18.12 -35.63
N ASN A 574 8.87 17.80 -36.80
CA ASN A 574 8.66 16.45 -37.34
C ASN A 574 9.94 15.60 -37.56
N SER A 575 11.13 16.11 -37.26
CA SER A 575 12.39 15.35 -37.34
C SER A 575 12.65 14.46 -36.12
N ARG A 576 11.97 14.69 -34.99
CA ARG A 576 12.09 13.86 -33.78
C ARG A 576 11.02 12.78 -33.77
N LYS A 577 11.33 11.64 -34.41
CA LYS A 577 10.43 10.48 -34.43
C LYS A 577 10.11 10.02 -33.00
N LYS A 578 8.81 9.84 -32.70
CA LYS A 578 8.35 9.08 -31.53
C LYS A 578 8.97 7.69 -31.60
N ILE A 579 9.83 7.35 -30.65
CA ILE A 579 10.41 6.00 -30.57
C ILE A 579 9.27 5.08 -30.13
N ILE A 580 8.75 4.25 -31.05
CA ILE A 580 7.77 3.21 -30.70
C ILE A 580 8.56 2.06 -30.09
N GLN A 581 8.59 1.99 -28.76
CA GLN A 581 9.10 0.82 -28.06
C GLN A 581 8.00 -0.25 -28.03
N THR A 582 8.37 -1.51 -28.25
CA THR A 582 7.42 -2.62 -28.19
C THR A 582 7.22 -3.02 -26.74
N SER A 583 5.97 -3.11 -26.26
CA SER A 583 5.66 -3.55 -24.90
C SER A 583 5.08 -4.98 -24.86
N THR A 584 5.23 -5.65 -23.71
CA THR A 584 4.62 -6.96 -23.43
C THR A 584 4.03 -6.99 -22.01
N LYS A 585 2.97 -7.76 -21.82
CA LYS A 585 2.39 -8.09 -20.51
C LYS A 585 2.93 -9.38 -19.90
N ASP A 586 3.74 -10.11 -20.66
CA ASP A 586 4.37 -11.33 -20.15
C ASP A 586 5.55 -10.96 -19.24
N PRO A 587 5.50 -11.29 -17.93
CA PRO A 587 6.61 -11.03 -17.02
C PRO A 587 7.80 -11.95 -17.26
N ASN A 588 7.68 -13.00 -18.08
CA ASN A 588 8.68 -14.06 -18.22
C ASN A 588 9.11 -14.62 -16.85
N LEU A 589 8.12 -14.97 -16.03
CA LEU A 589 8.35 -15.44 -14.67
C LEU A 589 8.94 -16.85 -14.64
N TYR A 590 10.09 -16.99 -13.99
CA TYR A 590 10.71 -18.27 -13.63
C TYR A 590 11.45 -18.15 -12.29
N LEU A 591 11.80 -19.28 -11.68
CA LEU A 591 12.64 -19.32 -10.48
C LEU A 591 14.00 -19.89 -10.81
N ILE A 592 15.03 -19.45 -10.09
CA ILE A 592 16.33 -20.12 -10.01
C ILE A 592 16.53 -20.62 -8.57
N THR A 593 16.88 -21.88 -8.38
CA THR A 593 17.22 -22.43 -7.06
C THR A 593 18.63 -22.02 -6.62
N ASP A 594 18.95 -22.19 -5.33
CA ASP A 594 20.33 -22.13 -4.80
C ASP A 594 21.36 -22.99 -5.58
N THR A 595 20.92 -24.07 -6.20
CA THR A 595 21.72 -24.97 -7.06
C THR A 595 21.82 -24.53 -8.53
N GLY A 596 21.15 -23.43 -8.91
CA GLY A 596 21.13 -22.90 -10.28
C GLY A 596 20.12 -23.57 -11.21
N LEU A 597 19.21 -24.41 -10.69
CA LEU A 597 18.16 -25.03 -11.49
C LEU A 597 17.06 -24.02 -11.82
N ILE A 598 16.68 -23.93 -13.09
CA ILE A 598 15.58 -23.08 -13.56
C ILE A 598 14.25 -23.83 -13.43
N LEU A 599 13.28 -23.25 -12.72
CA LEU A 599 11.93 -23.78 -12.57
C LEU A 599 10.93 -22.89 -13.28
N THR A 600 10.10 -23.49 -14.14
CA THR A 600 8.99 -22.81 -14.82
C THR A 600 7.67 -23.10 -14.12
N PRO A 601 6.76 -22.12 -14.02
CA PRO A 601 5.51 -22.33 -13.31
C PRO A 601 4.45 -23.10 -14.11
N HIS A 602 3.52 -23.73 -13.39
CA HIS A 602 2.19 -24.04 -13.89
C HIS A 602 1.21 -22.93 -13.48
N LEU A 603 0.57 -22.29 -14.45
CA LEU A 603 -0.37 -21.19 -14.21
C LEU A 603 -1.77 -21.73 -13.87
N ASN A 604 -2.34 -21.28 -12.75
CA ASN A 604 -3.76 -21.49 -12.41
C ASN A 604 -4.58 -20.23 -12.75
N LYS A 605 -5.91 -20.39 -12.98
CA LYS A 605 -6.88 -19.35 -13.37
C LYS A 605 -7.09 -18.19 -12.36
N GLN A 606 -6.30 -18.08 -11.30
CA GLN A 606 -6.44 -17.08 -10.22
C GLN A 606 -5.12 -16.33 -9.91
N ASN A 607 -4.25 -16.09 -10.91
CA ASN A 607 -2.93 -15.43 -10.75
C ASN A 607 -2.02 -16.06 -9.67
N LYS A 608 -2.14 -17.37 -9.47
CA LYS A 608 -1.24 -18.17 -8.62
C LYS A 608 -0.33 -18.99 -9.51
N TYR A 609 0.97 -18.79 -9.33
CA TYR A 609 2.02 -19.54 -10.00
C TYR A 609 2.46 -20.67 -9.09
N ILE A 610 2.35 -21.91 -9.60
CA ILE A 610 2.67 -23.12 -8.84
C ILE A 610 3.96 -23.71 -9.39
N PHE A 611 4.93 -23.95 -8.50
CA PHE A 611 6.20 -24.58 -8.83
C PHE A 611 6.35 -25.88 -8.05
N THR A 612 6.79 -26.92 -8.74
CA THR A 612 7.23 -28.16 -8.08
C THR A 612 8.68 -27.96 -7.67
N LEU A 613 8.94 -28.02 -6.36
CA LEU A 613 10.29 -27.85 -5.83
C LEU A 613 10.99 -29.22 -5.69
N PRO A 614 12.25 -29.34 -6.12
CA PRO A 614 13.11 -30.47 -5.76
C PRO A 614 13.29 -30.61 -4.25
N GLU A 615 13.71 -31.79 -3.82
CA GLU A 615 14.14 -32.02 -2.44
C GLU A 615 15.36 -31.12 -2.12
N ASP A 616 15.43 -30.63 -0.88
CA ASP A 616 16.54 -29.86 -0.31
C ASP A 616 16.75 -28.39 -0.77
N VAL A 617 15.88 -27.80 -1.61
CA VAL A 617 15.97 -26.37 -1.95
C VAL A 617 15.64 -25.50 -0.74
N LYS A 618 16.53 -24.56 -0.39
CA LYS A 618 16.36 -23.63 0.74
C LYS A 618 16.11 -22.20 0.31
N ASN A 619 16.76 -21.76 -0.76
CA ASN A 619 16.57 -20.41 -1.32
C ASN A 619 16.18 -20.51 -2.79
N ILE A 620 15.34 -19.58 -3.22
CA ILE A 620 14.96 -19.38 -4.61
C ILE A 620 15.09 -17.91 -4.99
N PHE A 621 15.33 -17.64 -6.26
CA PHE A 621 15.37 -16.32 -6.85
C PHE A 621 14.22 -16.19 -7.85
N ILE A 622 13.34 -15.22 -7.61
CA ILE A 622 12.18 -14.94 -8.44
C ILE A 622 12.60 -13.97 -9.53
N HIS A 623 12.67 -14.47 -10.75
CA HIS A 623 13.03 -13.68 -11.92
C HIS A 623 11.81 -13.23 -12.71
N SER A 624 11.81 -11.95 -13.08
CA SER A 624 10.80 -11.38 -13.97
C SER A 624 11.37 -10.18 -14.74
N ARG A 625 10.70 -9.80 -15.83
CA ARG A 625 10.92 -8.50 -16.47
C ARG A 625 10.58 -7.36 -15.51
N THR A 626 11.16 -6.19 -15.75
CA THR A 626 10.90 -4.98 -14.96
C THR A 626 10.69 -3.76 -15.84
N SER A 627 10.01 -2.75 -15.30
CA SER A 627 9.86 -1.45 -15.95
C SER A 627 9.50 -0.37 -14.93
N ARG A 628 9.69 0.90 -15.31
CA ARG A 628 9.23 2.05 -14.54
C ARG A 628 7.87 2.51 -15.06
N PRO A 629 6.87 2.75 -14.20
CA PRO A 629 5.57 3.26 -14.63
C PRO A 629 5.65 4.55 -15.47
N CYS A 630 6.58 5.46 -15.13
CA CYS A 630 6.84 6.68 -15.89
C CYS A 630 7.35 6.43 -17.33
N ASP A 631 7.97 5.27 -17.60
CA ASP A 631 8.47 4.90 -18.94
C ASP A 631 7.40 4.18 -19.77
N THR A 632 6.50 3.42 -19.13
CA THR A 632 5.60 2.49 -19.83
C THR A 632 4.15 2.98 -19.91
N ILE A 633 3.70 3.72 -18.91
CA ILE A 633 2.40 4.40 -18.93
C ILE A 633 2.56 5.78 -19.58
N GLY A 634 3.59 6.52 -19.17
CA GLY A 634 3.97 7.81 -19.74
C GLY A 634 4.57 8.76 -18.69
N SER A 635 5.27 9.80 -19.16
CA SER A 635 5.99 10.73 -18.27
C SER A 635 5.07 11.47 -17.29
N PHE A 636 3.77 11.56 -17.56
CA PHE A 636 2.75 12.12 -16.67
C PHE A 636 2.45 11.26 -15.42
N VAL A 637 3.16 10.14 -15.22
CA VAL A 637 3.15 9.32 -14.00
C VAL A 637 4.45 9.55 -13.23
N ASP A 638 4.34 9.82 -11.92
CA ASP A 638 5.51 10.13 -11.08
C ASP A 638 6.22 8.91 -10.47
N ASP A 639 5.61 7.72 -10.52
CA ASP A 639 6.28 6.50 -10.01
C ASP A 639 7.46 6.11 -10.93
N ARG A 640 8.68 6.29 -10.39
CA ARG A 640 9.97 6.05 -11.05
C ARG A 640 10.63 4.74 -10.62
N ARG A 641 9.97 3.88 -9.85
CA ARG A 641 10.59 2.63 -9.36
C ARG A 641 10.69 1.57 -10.44
N GLN A 642 11.71 0.72 -10.35
CA GLN A 642 11.91 -0.40 -11.27
C GLN A 642 11.10 -1.62 -10.80
N LEU A 643 9.87 -1.76 -11.29
CA LEU A 643 8.89 -2.72 -10.78
C LEU A 643 8.81 -3.98 -11.64
N GLY A 644 8.95 -5.14 -11.00
CA GLY A 644 8.78 -6.47 -11.60
C GLY A 644 7.37 -7.02 -11.40
N LEU A 645 7.21 -7.93 -10.45
CA LEU A 645 5.94 -8.50 -10.02
C LEU A 645 5.55 -7.99 -8.63
N LEU A 646 4.26 -7.68 -8.43
CA LEU A 646 3.71 -7.44 -7.11
C LEU A 646 3.32 -8.79 -6.52
N ILE A 647 4.12 -9.29 -5.60
CA ILE A 647 3.93 -10.63 -5.01
C ILE A 647 3.18 -10.48 -3.70
N GLY A 648 2.11 -11.26 -3.57
CA GLY A 648 1.29 -11.39 -2.36
C GLY A 648 1.76 -12.55 -1.48
N ASN A 649 0.81 -13.43 -1.13
CA ASN A 649 1.10 -14.59 -0.31
C ASN A 649 1.98 -15.64 -1.00
N VAL A 650 2.88 -16.25 -0.24
CA VAL A 650 3.71 -17.38 -0.67
C VAL A 650 3.57 -18.54 0.31
N TYR A 651 3.35 -19.74 -0.21
CA TYR A 651 3.17 -20.95 0.61
C TYR A 651 3.93 -22.15 0.06
N ILE A 652 4.41 -22.97 0.98
CA ILE A 652 4.86 -24.33 0.69
C ILE A 652 3.81 -25.33 1.16
N ILE A 653 3.34 -26.15 0.24
CA ILE A 653 2.42 -27.25 0.53
C ILE A 653 3.20 -28.56 0.54
N THR A 654 3.09 -29.28 1.65
CA THR A 654 3.56 -30.66 1.80
C THR A 654 2.36 -31.60 2.02
N LYS A 655 2.60 -32.91 2.09
CA LYS A 655 1.55 -33.93 2.26
C LYS A 655 0.65 -33.68 3.49
N ASN A 656 1.21 -33.13 4.58
CA ASN A 656 0.52 -33.01 5.87
C ASN A 656 0.36 -31.57 6.37
N GLN A 657 1.16 -30.63 5.87
CA GLN A 657 1.28 -29.26 6.38
C GLN A 657 1.43 -28.23 5.26
N LEU A 658 0.88 -27.04 5.50
CA LEU A 658 1.08 -25.84 4.69
C LEU A 658 1.94 -24.87 5.50
N TYR A 659 3.03 -24.40 4.92
CA TYR A 659 3.97 -23.48 5.55
C TYR A 659 3.92 -22.13 4.82
N PRO A 660 3.45 -21.05 5.47
CA PRO A 660 3.57 -19.71 4.90
C PRO A 660 5.03 -19.27 4.87
N ILE A 661 5.40 -18.57 3.80
CA ILE A 661 6.71 -17.94 3.63
C ILE A 661 6.47 -16.43 3.62
N THR A 662 6.99 -15.74 4.62
CA THR A 662 6.70 -14.31 4.89
C THR A 662 7.95 -13.44 4.90
N ASN A 663 9.11 -14.01 4.59
CA ASN A 663 10.41 -13.34 4.66
C ASN A 663 10.44 -12.09 3.78
N HIS A 664 9.79 -12.15 2.62
CA HIS A 664 9.63 -11.00 1.71
C HIS A 664 8.80 -9.87 2.29
N LEU A 665 7.98 -10.15 3.29
CA LEU A 665 7.11 -9.20 3.96
C LEU A 665 7.72 -8.68 5.26
N SER A 666 8.49 -9.51 5.98
CA SER A 666 9.01 -9.17 7.30
C SER A 666 10.42 -8.58 7.30
N GLN A 667 11.20 -8.77 6.24
CA GLN A 667 12.59 -8.29 6.17
C GLN A 667 12.66 -7.00 5.35
N GLN A 668 12.92 -5.86 6.00
CA GLN A 668 12.98 -4.56 5.33
C GLN A 668 14.04 -4.53 4.21
N ASP A 669 15.24 -5.08 4.48
CA ASP A 669 16.35 -5.15 3.53
C ASP A 669 16.50 -6.55 2.93
N LEU A 670 15.56 -6.96 2.06
CA LEU A 670 15.64 -8.23 1.35
C LEU A 670 16.14 -8.04 -0.09
N PRO A 671 17.23 -8.72 -0.52
CA PRO A 671 17.79 -8.55 -1.84
C PRO A 671 16.77 -8.82 -2.95
N GLY A 672 16.64 -7.87 -3.86
CA GLY A 672 15.78 -8.02 -5.02
C GLY A 672 14.31 -7.63 -4.82
N TRP A 673 13.98 -7.07 -3.66
CA TRP A 673 12.66 -6.55 -3.33
C TRP A 673 12.71 -5.03 -3.15
N ASP A 674 11.64 -4.34 -3.52
CA ASP A 674 11.49 -2.88 -3.33
C ASP A 674 11.13 -2.56 -1.87
N ILE A 675 10.73 -1.33 -1.53
CA ILE A 675 10.12 -1.07 -0.21
C ILE A 675 8.91 -1.97 0.00
N VAL A 676 8.62 -2.33 1.25
CA VAL A 676 7.36 -2.99 1.57
C VAL A 676 6.26 -1.95 1.34
N GLU A 677 5.60 -2.03 0.18
CA GLU A 677 4.48 -1.13 -0.14
C GLU A 677 3.42 -1.21 0.96
N GLN A 678 3.06 -2.46 1.26
CA GLN A 678 1.76 -2.85 1.79
C GLN A 678 1.83 -4.36 2.14
N THR A 679 2.04 -4.79 3.39
CA THR A 679 1.99 -6.23 3.82
C THR A 679 0.58 -6.79 3.63
N PRO A 680 0.27 -7.85 2.83
CA PRO A 680 1.14 -8.96 2.52
C PRO A 680 1.65 -8.95 1.08
N CYS A 681 1.96 -7.77 0.51
CA CYS A 681 2.54 -7.68 -0.81
C CYS A 681 3.75 -6.77 -0.92
N ARG A 682 4.58 -7.08 -1.91
CA ARG A 682 5.81 -6.35 -2.17
C ARG A 682 6.21 -6.50 -3.62
N TRP A 683 6.65 -5.41 -4.24
CA TRP A 683 7.22 -5.47 -5.58
C TRP A 683 8.60 -6.13 -5.54
N THR A 684 8.83 -7.02 -6.49
CA THR A 684 10.19 -7.45 -6.83
C THR A 684 10.84 -6.41 -7.74
N ASN A 685 12.16 -6.28 -7.71
CA ASN A 685 12.93 -5.48 -8.68
C ASN A 685 13.49 -6.32 -9.86
N GLY A 686 12.92 -7.50 -10.11
CA GLY A 686 13.26 -8.39 -11.23
C GLY A 686 14.13 -9.60 -10.88
N ASN A 687 14.75 -9.61 -9.70
CA ASN A 687 15.53 -10.74 -9.20
C ASN A 687 15.42 -10.85 -7.66
N ALA A 688 14.25 -11.28 -7.18
CA ALA A 688 13.90 -11.28 -5.76
C ALA A 688 14.36 -12.56 -5.04
N GLU A 689 15.19 -12.45 -4.01
CA GLU A 689 15.60 -13.59 -3.19
C GLU A 689 14.48 -13.99 -2.21
N LEU A 690 14.19 -15.28 -2.09
CA LEU A 690 13.23 -15.80 -1.11
C LEU A 690 13.78 -17.05 -0.44
N ASN A 691 13.90 -17.00 0.89
CA ASN A 691 14.19 -18.16 1.70
C ASN A 691 12.90 -18.97 1.93
N ILE A 692 12.96 -20.25 1.57
CA ILE A 692 11.86 -21.21 1.62
C ILE A 692 12.16 -22.40 2.54
N GLU A 693 13.16 -22.26 3.42
CA GLU A 693 13.54 -23.31 4.37
C GLU A 693 12.41 -23.55 5.39
N THR A 694 11.91 -24.77 5.42
CA THR A 694 10.88 -25.24 6.36
C THR A 694 11.49 -26.27 7.29
N ASN A 695 11.12 -26.26 8.58
CA ASN A 695 11.54 -27.26 9.59
C ASN A 695 11.10 -28.73 9.30
N SER A 696 10.58 -29.04 8.11
CA SER A 696 10.15 -30.39 7.73
C SER A 696 11.37 -31.24 7.34
N SER A 697 11.66 -32.26 8.14
CA SER A 697 12.70 -33.27 7.91
C SER A 697 12.36 -34.31 6.83
N SER A 698 11.29 -34.11 6.04
CA SER A 698 10.81 -35.09 5.08
C SER A 698 11.38 -34.88 3.67
N LYS A 699 12.05 -35.92 3.14
CA LYS A 699 12.42 -36.10 1.72
C LYS A 699 11.16 -36.35 0.87
N GLN A 700 10.44 -35.30 0.50
CA GLN A 700 9.26 -35.38 -0.36
C GLN A 700 9.16 -34.12 -1.23
N ASN A 701 8.59 -34.27 -2.44
CA ASN A 701 8.27 -33.16 -3.33
C ASN A 701 7.35 -32.14 -2.63
N LYS A 702 7.72 -30.86 -2.74
CA LYS A 702 6.97 -29.73 -2.19
C LYS A 702 6.36 -28.91 -3.33
N LEU A 703 5.19 -28.33 -3.09
CA LEU A 703 4.62 -27.34 -4.01
C LEU A 703 4.80 -25.95 -3.44
N LEU A 704 5.43 -25.06 -4.20
CA LEU A 704 5.50 -23.64 -3.91
C LEU A 704 4.38 -22.93 -4.67
N VAL A 705 3.59 -22.14 -3.96
CA VAL A 705 2.53 -21.32 -4.53
C VAL A 705 2.88 -19.87 -4.30
N ILE A 706 3.04 -19.10 -5.38
CA ILE A 706 3.29 -17.66 -5.37
C ILE A 706 2.06 -16.95 -5.91
N GLN A 707 1.45 -16.08 -5.12
CA GLN A 707 0.37 -15.20 -5.57
C GLN A 707 0.97 -13.95 -6.23
N VAL A 708 0.61 -13.67 -7.48
CA VAL A 708 0.97 -12.43 -8.17
C VAL A 708 -0.26 -11.54 -8.23
N LEU A 709 -0.22 -10.39 -7.57
CA LEU A 709 -1.34 -9.46 -7.48
C LEU A 709 -1.38 -8.51 -8.69
N SER A 710 -0.22 -8.12 -9.19
CA SER A 710 -0.07 -7.21 -10.33
C SER A 710 1.26 -7.43 -11.05
N SER A 711 1.32 -7.00 -12.31
CA SER A 711 2.50 -6.98 -13.16
C SER A 711 2.47 -5.71 -14.01
N SER A 712 3.64 -5.14 -14.30
CA SER A 712 3.74 -3.95 -15.16
C SER A 712 3.64 -4.30 -16.65
N ASP A 713 3.47 -3.29 -17.50
CA ASP A 713 3.79 -3.42 -18.93
C ASP A 713 5.32 -3.31 -19.09
N TYR A 714 5.94 -4.20 -19.85
CA TYR A 714 7.41 -4.30 -19.97
C TYR A 714 7.90 -3.88 -21.35
N LEU A 715 8.95 -3.06 -21.42
CA LEU A 715 9.55 -2.61 -22.68
C LEU A 715 10.52 -3.68 -23.19
N LEU A 716 10.22 -4.25 -24.36
CA LEU A 716 11.10 -5.19 -25.03
C LEU A 716 12.31 -4.46 -25.62
N HIS A 717 13.49 -4.77 -25.10
CA HIS A 717 14.74 -4.35 -25.74
C HIS A 717 15.04 -5.30 -26.90
N ASN A 718 15.54 -4.75 -28.02
CA ASN A 718 15.83 -5.49 -29.27
C ASN A 718 16.77 -6.72 -29.12
N GLN A 719 17.35 -6.95 -27.94
CA GLN A 719 18.28 -8.05 -27.66
C GLN A 719 17.65 -9.32 -27.07
N GLU A 720 16.38 -9.31 -26.62
CA GLU A 720 15.74 -10.54 -26.08
C GLU A 720 15.39 -11.60 -27.16
N SER A 721 15.52 -11.26 -28.45
CA SER A 721 15.25 -12.19 -29.55
C SER A 721 16.27 -13.34 -29.68
N THR A 722 17.39 -13.29 -28.95
CA THR A 722 18.54 -14.19 -29.17
C THR A 722 18.59 -15.43 -28.26
N ILE A 723 17.85 -15.48 -27.16
CA ILE A 723 17.95 -16.60 -26.19
C ILE A 723 17.08 -17.81 -26.59
N LYS A 724 16.09 -17.63 -27.47
CA LYS A 724 15.22 -18.74 -27.93
C LYS A 724 15.91 -19.79 -28.83
N HIS A 725 17.14 -19.57 -29.28
CA HIS A 725 17.83 -20.47 -30.22
C HIS A 725 18.87 -21.42 -29.59
N GLN A 726 19.03 -21.47 -28.26
CA GLN A 726 19.99 -22.38 -27.62
C GLN A 726 19.42 -23.35 -26.57
N ILE A 727 18.09 -23.45 -26.41
CA ILE A 727 17.46 -24.35 -25.42
C ILE A 727 16.61 -25.45 -26.08
N ILE A 728 16.98 -25.87 -27.30
CA ILE A 728 16.59 -27.18 -27.84
C ILE A 728 17.84 -27.79 -28.48
N ALA A 729 18.72 -28.36 -27.64
CA ALA A 729 19.76 -29.31 -28.01
C ALA A 729 19.98 -30.26 -26.83
#